data_AF-A0AAW2V2G3-F1
#
_entry.id   AF-A0AAW2V2G3-F1
#
_cell.length_a   1.000
_cell.length_b   1.000
_cell.length_c   1.000
_cell.angle_alpha   90.00
_cell.angle_beta   90.00
_cell.angle_gamma   90.00
#
_symmetry.space_group_name_H-M   'P 1'
#
loop_
_entity.id
_entity.type
_entity.pdbx_description
1 polymer ?
#
loop_
_entity_poly.entity_id
_entity_poly.type
_entity_poly.pdbx_seq_one_letter_code
_entity_poly.pdbx_strand_id
1 'polypeptide(L)'
;MKETKDGQRTGRISKSSPTDSHPLVLDIDDFKGDFSFDALFGNLVNELLPSYLDEEIDTSEGLGANDTMPAGHVRTHSDAGKASQVISSPLFPEVDALLSLFKNSSIQLIDLRKQIDKKLNNLKNEVATQDSKHRKTLSELEKGVDGLFDSFARLDSRISSVGQTAAKIGDHLQSADAQRETASQTIDLIKYLMEFNSSPGDLLELSPLFSDDSRVAEAASIAQKLRSFAEEDIGRQGMAVSSVMGNATASRGLEVAVGNLQEYCNELENRLLVKFDSASQRKELSSMAECAKILSQFNRGTSAMQHYVGLRPMFDLEVMNADVQMVLGDPGSQPIPSNVAHGLSSLYKDITDTVRKEAATITAVFPSPNDVMSILIQRVMEDRVPKLLERLLVNPSLAHPPPMEEGGLILFLKMLAVAYEKTLDLARDLSAIGCGDLDVEGLTESLFLPYKDVYIEYEQASLKQLYKAKMDELRAENQQASESSGTIGRSKGASIASSQQQISVSVVTEFVRWNDEAISRCTLFSSQPATLAAKVRVVFTCLLDQVCQYITDSLERSRDSLTEAAALRERFLLGTSAEAAAAAGESSFRSFMVTVQRCGSSVAIVQQYFANSISRLLLPVDGVHAASCEEMSTAMSRAEASAYKGLQQCIETVMAEVERLLSAEQKATDYRSPDDGFVPDHRPTNACTRVVAYLSRVLEAAFTSLEGLNKQAFLTELGNRFHKGLVNHWQKFTFNPRYFLIYFFIGNMRLWW
;
A
#
# COMPACT_ATOMS: atom_id res chain seq x y z
N MET A 1 -37.29 -4.76 -33.03
CA MET A 1 -37.70 -5.87 -33.91
C MET A 1 -37.25 -5.52 -35.33
N LYS A 2 -36.48 -6.43 -35.95
CA LYS A 2 -35.84 -6.41 -37.30
C LYS A 2 -34.63 -5.47 -37.45
N GLU A 3 -33.41 -5.99 -37.27
CA GLU A 3 -32.59 -6.81 -38.18
C GLU A 3 -31.74 -5.98 -39.14
N THR A 4 -30.45 -5.94 -38.79
CA THR A 4 -29.28 -5.62 -39.60
C THR A 4 -29.12 -6.61 -40.75
N LYS A 5 -28.65 -6.11 -41.90
CA LYS A 5 -28.09 -6.97 -42.95
C LYS A 5 -26.87 -6.29 -43.58
N ASP A 6 -25.75 -7.00 -43.48
CA ASP A 6 -24.44 -6.71 -44.04
C ASP A 6 -24.44 -6.54 -45.56
N GLY A 7 -23.55 -5.66 -46.04
CA GLY A 7 -23.28 -5.41 -47.44
C GLY A 7 -21.79 -5.17 -47.70
N GLN A 8 -21.05 -6.27 -47.84
CA GLN A 8 -19.72 -6.43 -48.45
C GLN A 8 -19.27 -5.31 -49.40
N ARG A 9 -18.12 -4.69 -49.10
CA ARG A 9 -17.39 -3.79 -50.01
C ARG A 9 -16.48 -4.62 -50.91
N THR A 10 -16.85 -4.74 -52.18
CA THR A 10 -16.09 -5.37 -53.25
C THR A 10 -14.89 -4.52 -53.65
N GLY A 11 -13.69 -5.11 -53.60
CA GLY A 11 -12.53 -4.57 -54.31
C GLY A 11 -12.59 -4.93 -55.79
N ARG A 12 -12.45 -3.94 -56.68
CA ARG A 12 -11.89 -4.12 -58.03
C ARG A 12 -11.41 -2.81 -58.65
N ILE A 13 -10.08 -2.75 -58.83
CA ILE A 13 -9.32 -2.42 -60.06
C ILE A 13 -9.58 -1.07 -60.75
N SER A 14 -8.52 -0.25 -60.85
CA SER A 14 -7.92 0.11 -62.16
C SER A 14 -6.57 0.81 -62.01
N LYS A 15 -5.51 0.11 -62.46
CA LYS A 15 -4.25 0.72 -62.92
C LYS A 15 -4.54 1.54 -64.19
N SER A 16 -3.95 2.73 -64.28
CA SER A 16 -3.70 3.43 -65.54
C SER A 16 -2.31 4.06 -65.51
N SER A 17 -1.63 3.85 -66.63
CA SER A 17 -0.27 4.23 -67.02
C SER A 17 -0.07 5.76 -67.21
N PRO A 18 1.19 6.22 -67.37
CA PRO A 18 1.64 7.57 -67.05
C PRO A 18 1.38 8.56 -68.19
N THR A 19 1.69 9.84 -67.91
CA THR A 19 1.63 11.03 -68.77
C THR A 19 0.22 11.60 -69.02
N ASP A 20 -0.23 12.47 -68.10
CA ASP A 20 -0.72 13.80 -68.46
C ASP A 20 -0.72 14.69 -67.20
N SER A 21 -0.10 15.86 -67.33
CA SER A 21 0.05 16.88 -66.29
C SER A 21 -1.32 17.53 -66.02
N HIS A 22 -2.14 16.90 -65.18
CA HIS A 22 -3.40 17.49 -64.74
C HIS A 22 -3.21 18.28 -63.44
N PRO A 23 -3.72 19.53 -63.36
CA PRO A 23 -3.70 20.32 -62.13
C PRO A 23 -4.56 19.60 -61.09
N LEU A 24 -4.04 19.45 -59.86
CA LEU A 24 -4.76 18.85 -58.75
C LEU A 24 -6.18 19.44 -58.67
N VAL A 25 -7.22 18.64 -58.88
CA VAL A 25 -8.61 19.07 -58.66
C VAL A 25 -8.98 18.64 -57.25
N LEU A 26 -9.06 19.61 -56.32
CA LEU A 26 -9.44 19.35 -54.94
C LEU A 26 -10.97 19.30 -54.83
N ASP A 27 -11.53 18.15 -54.41
CA ASP A 27 -12.97 18.01 -54.16
C ASP A 27 -13.27 18.22 -52.66
N ILE A 28 -14.48 18.70 -52.34
CA ILE A 28 -14.99 18.83 -50.96
C ILE A 28 -14.98 17.48 -50.22
N ASP A 29 -15.17 16.38 -50.95
CA ASP A 29 -15.20 15.05 -50.35
C ASP A 29 -13.82 14.58 -49.86
N ASP A 30 -12.72 15.14 -50.38
CA ASP A 30 -11.35 14.84 -49.94
C ASP A 30 -11.04 15.40 -48.54
N PHE A 31 -11.84 16.35 -48.06
CA PHE A 31 -11.70 16.99 -46.74
C PHE A 31 -12.66 16.44 -45.68
N LYS A 32 -13.33 15.31 -45.95
CA LYS A 32 -14.23 14.66 -44.99
C LYS A 32 -13.51 13.52 -44.25
N GLY A 33 -13.66 13.46 -42.92
CA GLY A 33 -13.03 12.42 -42.08
C GLY A 33 -11.62 12.79 -41.61
N ASP A 34 -10.76 11.80 -41.38
CA ASP A 34 -9.38 11.98 -40.90
C ASP A 34 -8.46 12.53 -42.01
N PHE A 35 -8.59 13.84 -42.28
CA PHE A 35 -7.74 14.54 -43.24
C PHE A 35 -6.31 14.73 -42.69
N SER A 36 -5.31 14.30 -43.46
CA SER A 36 -3.89 14.56 -43.17
C SER A 36 -3.31 15.49 -44.22
N PHE A 37 -2.85 16.66 -43.75
CA PHE A 37 -2.17 17.64 -44.59
C PHE A 37 -0.86 17.09 -45.15
N ASP A 38 -0.10 16.35 -44.35
CA ASP A 38 1.20 15.79 -44.76
C ASP A 38 1.04 14.76 -45.89
N ALA A 39 -0.04 13.97 -45.87
CA ALA A 39 -0.35 13.02 -46.92
C ALA A 39 -0.76 13.71 -48.24
N LEU A 40 -1.58 14.76 -48.16
CA LEU A 40 -1.96 15.56 -49.33
C LEU A 40 -0.73 16.27 -49.93
N PHE A 41 0.10 16.87 -49.07
CA PHE A 41 1.31 17.58 -49.48
C PHE A 41 2.35 16.63 -50.08
N GLY A 42 2.56 15.46 -49.48
CA GLY A 42 3.46 14.43 -50.01
C GLY A 42 3.03 13.96 -51.41
N ASN A 43 1.75 13.68 -51.62
CA ASN A 43 1.23 13.27 -52.93
C ASN A 43 1.36 14.39 -53.99
N LEU A 44 1.27 15.66 -53.58
CA LEU A 44 1.36 16.80 -54.48
C LEU A 44 2.79 17.07 -54.97
N VAL A 45 3.79 16.83 -54.12
CA VAL A 45 5.16 17.30 -54.33
C VAL A 45 6.12 16.18 -54.72
N ASN A 46 5.86 14.93 -54.33
CA ASN A 46 6.82 13.82 -54.50
C ASN A 46 7.15 13.46 -55.96
N GLU A 47 6.30 13.75 -56.95
CA GLU A 47 6.63 13.52 -58.37
C GLU A 47 7.51 14.63 -58.99
N LEU A 48 7.69 15.77 -58.32
CA LEU A 48 8.41 16.95 -58.84
C LEU A 48 9.75 17.22 -58.15
N LEU A 49 10.15 16.42 -57.15
CA LEU A 49 11.43 16.55 -56.46
C LEU A 49 12.48 15.57 -57.04
N PRO A 50 13.70 16.02 -57.39
CA PRO A 50 14.76 15.10 -57.83
C PRO A 50 15.19 14.16 -56.69
N SER A 51 15.36 12.87 -56.97
CA SER A 51 15.92 11.91 -56.02
C SER A 51 17.41 12.22 -55.79
N TYR A 52 17.76 12.67 -54.59
CA TYR A 52 19.14 12.98 -54.20
C TYR A 52 19.96 11.67 -54.07
N LEU A 53 21.05 11.57 -54.85
CA LEU A 53 22.08 10.53 -54.73
C LEU A 53 23.09 10.96 -53.66
N ASP A 54 23.26 10.15 -52.62
CA ASP A 54 24.34 10.29 -51.65
C ASP A 54 25.68 9.92 -52.32
N GLU A 55 26.61 10.87 -52.38
CA GLU A 55 28.05 10.58 -52.54
C GLU A 55 28.80 11.08 -51.30
N GLU A 56 29.47 10.13 -50.65
CA GLU A 56 30.50 10.30 -49.63
C GLU A 56 31.61 11.25 -50.11
N ILE A 57 32.20 12.05 -49.21
CA ILE A 57 33.66 12.29 -49.18
C ILE A 57 34.08 12.81 -47.80
N ASP A 58 35.12 12.14 -47.33
CA ASP A 58 35.93 12.30 -46.14
C ASP A 58 36.74 13.61 -46.03
N THR A 59 37.09 13.91 -44.78
CA THR A 59 38.37 14.49 -44.31
C THR A 59 38.71 15.98 -44.52
N SER A 60 38.83 16.65 -43.36
CA SER A 60 40.04 17.32 -42.84
C SER A 60 40.40 18.76 -43.27
N GLU A 61 40.88 19.46 -42.23
CA GLU A 61 41.68 20.69 -42.18
C GLU A 61 40.97 22.05 -42.22
N GLY A 62 41.28 22.88 -41.22
CA GLY A 62 41.11 24.33 -41.33
C GLY A 62 40.80 25.06 -40.04
N LEU A 63 41.84 25.35 -39.24
CA LEU A 63 41.84 26.33 -38.16
C LEU A 63 41.32 27.71 -38.60
N GLY A 64 40.68 28.44 -37.69
CA GLY A 64 40.73 29.90 -37.72
C GLY A 64 39.46 30.64 -37.35
N ALA A 65 39.33 30.89 -36.04
CA ALA A 65 38.95 32.16 -35.41
C ALA A 65 37.92 33.11 -36.09
N ASN A 66 36.96 33.44 -35.23
CA ASN A 66 36.35 34.74 -35.01
C ASN A 66 35.09 35.16 -35.79
N ASP A 67 34.03 35.16 -34.98
CA ASP A 67 33.26 36.34 -34.62
C ASP A 67 32.07 36.77 -35.47
N THR A 68 31.05 37.11 -34.68
CA THR A 68 30.03 38.13 -34.88
C THR A 68 28.80 37.78 -35.72
N MET A 69 27.79 37.30 -35.00
CA MET A 69 26.53 38.06 -34.80
C MET A 69 26.67 39.56 -35.13
N PRO A 70 25.67 40.21 -35.77
CA PRO A 70 24.63 40.78 -34.92
C PRO A 70 23.23 40.78 -35.54
N ALA A 71 22.27 40.27 -34.77
CA ALA A 71 20.89 40.73 -34.85
C ALA A 71 20.76 42.02 -34.03
N GLY A 72 20.29 43.10 -34.66
CA GLY A 72 20.03 44.37 -33.99
C GLY A 72 19.27 45.30 -34.91
N HIS A 73 17.94 45.23 -34.86
CA HIS A 73 17.07 46.23 -35.48
C HIS A 73 16.70 47.26 -34.41
N VAL A 74 16.86 48.56 -34.70
CA VAL A 74 15.82 49.61 -34.62
C VAL A 74 16.44 51.01 -34.74
N ARG A 75 15.74 51.82 -35.57
CA ARG A 75 15.64 53.31 -35.65
C ARG A 75 16.51 54.09 -36.64
N THR A 76 15.75 54.85 -37.43
CA THR A 76 15.94 56.20 -38.01
C THR A 76 16.62 56.38 -39.38
N HIS A 77 15.78 56.90 -40.28
CA HIS A 77 16.00 57.91 -41.34
C HIS A 77 16.61 57.53 -42.71
N SER A 78 15.73 57.74 -43.71
CA SER A 78 15.91 58.46 -44.99
C SER A 78 16.81 57.90 -46.11
N ASP A 79 16.11 57.46 -47.16
CA ASP A 79 16.15 58.03 -48.52
C ASP A 79 16.99 57.35 -49.63
N ALA A 80 16.33 57.33 -50.79
CA ALA A 80 16.82 57.23 -52.16
C ALA A 80 17.47 55.94 -52.70
N GLY A 81 16.94 55.46 -53.83
CA GLY A 81 17.77 54.86 -54.88
C GLY A 81 17.23 53.63 -55.59
N LYS A 82 16.47 53.84 -56.67
CA LYS A 82 16.05 52.85 -57.67
C LYS A 82 17.24 52.17 -58.37
N ALA A 83 17.13 50.86 -58.63
CA ALA A 83 17.41 50.18 -59.91
C ALA A 83 17.16 48.66 -59.71
N SER A 84 16.03 48.10 -60.14
CA SER A 84 15.77 47.62 -61.51
C SER A 84 16.62 46.41 -61.92
N GLN A 85 16.01 45.24 -61.73
CA GLN A 85 15.89 44.08 -62.63
C GLN A 85 16.84 43.95 -63.84
N VAL A 86 17.35 42.73 -64.04
CA VAL A 86 17.27 41.84 -65.24
C VAL A 86 18.45 40.85 -65.12
N ILE A 87 18.26 39.68 -64.48
CA ILE A 87 17.89 38.36 -65.03
C ILE A 87 18.97 37.71 -65.91
N SER A 88 19.51 36.56 -65.46
CA SER A 88 19.85 35.43 -66.33
C SER A 88 19.79 34.09 -65.56
N SER A 89 18.70 33.35 -65.82
CA SER A 89 18.46 31.89 -65.68
C SER A 89 18.42 31.25 -64.28
N PRO A 90 17.32 30.55 -63.90
CA PRO A 90 17.18 29.90 -62.61
C PRO A 90 17.89 28.53 -62.57
N LEU A 91 18.68 28.30 -61.52
CA LEU A 91 18.93 26.96 -61.01
C LEU A 91 17.59 26.43 -60.48
N PHE A 92 17.15 25.27 -60.96
CA PHE A 92 15.85 24.59 -60.69
C PHE A 92 14.64 25.04 -61.53
N PRO A 93 14.50 24.54 -62.78
CA PRO A 93 13.27 24.69 -63.57
C PRO A 93 12.02 24.05 -62.92
N GLU A 94 12.18 23.16 -61.93
CA GLU A 94 11.09 22.55 -61.17
C GLU A 94 10.39 23.55 -60.23
N VAL A 95 11.06 24.64 -59.84
CA VAL A 95 10.50 25.65 -58.90
C VAL A 95 9.33 26.40 -59.52
N ASP A 96 9.42 26.76 -60.81
CA ASP A 96 8.33 27.46 -61.50
C ASP A 96 7.11 26.55 -61.70
N ALA A 97 7.34 25.24 -61.92
CA ALA A 97 6.27 24.25 -62.00
C ALA A 97 5.58 24.05 -60.64
N LEU A 98 6.35 23.92 -59.55
CA LEU A 98 5.84 23.84 -58.18
C LEU A 98 5.10 25.12 -57.76
N LEU A 99 5.63 26.30 -58.10
CA LEU A 99 4.99 27.57 -57.80
C LEU A 99 3.66 27.73 -58.54
N SER A 100 3.61 27.31 -59.81
CA SER A 100 2.38 27.30 -60.61
C SER A 100 1.35 26.33 -60.02
N LEU A 101 1.80 25.14 -59.61
CA LEU A 101 0.97 24.13 -58.95
C LEU A 101 0.39 24.65 -57.63
N PHE A 102 1.21 25.23 -56.74
CA PHE A 102 0.75 25.82 -55.48
C PHE A 102 -0.20 26.99 -55.69
N LYS A 103 0.06 27.86 -56.69
CA LYS A 103 -0.86 28.95 -57.04
C LYS A 103 -2.20 28.42 -57.52
N ASN A 104 -2.20 27.38 -58.37
CA ASN A 104 -3.42 26.76 -58.86
C ASN A 104 -4.21 26.09 -57.71
N SER A 105 -3.54 25.29 -56.88
CA SER A 105 -4.15 24.67 -55.70
C SER A 105 -4.69 25.72 -54.71
N SER A 106 -4.00 26.84 -54.52
CA SER A 106 -4.47 27.96 -53.68
C SER A 106 -5.73 28.62 -54.24
N ILE A 107 -5.78 28.85 -55.56
CA ILE A 107 -6.97 29.39 -56.23
C ILE A 107 -8.16 28.43 -56.08
N GLN A 108 -7.92 27.14 -56.26
CA GLN A 108 -8.96 26.12 -56.11
C GLN A 108 -9.46 26.01 -54.66
N LEU A 109 -8.58 26.07 -53.65
CA LEU A 109 -8.97 26.13 -52.24
C LEU A 109 -9.82 27.37 -51.93
N ILE A 110 -9.49 28.53 -52.51
CA ILE A 110 -10.27 29.75 -52.36
C ILE A 110 -11.64 29.60 -53.03
N ASP A 111 -11.72 28.97 -54.20
CA ASP A 111 -13.01 28.73 -54.86
C ASP A 111 -13.86 27.71 -54.10
N LEU A 112 -13.26 26.63 -53.62
CA LEU A 112 -13.91 25.62 -52.79
C LEU A 112 -14.46 26.25 -51.51
N ARG A 113 -13.67 27.12 -50.86
CA ARG A 113 -14.13 27.92 -49.71
C ARG A 113 -15.35 28.76 -50.07
N LYS A 114 -15.33 29.47 -51.20
CA LYS A 114 -16.49 30.27 -51.66
C LYS A 114 -17.71 29.39 -51.94
N GLN A 115 -17.54 28.20 -52.50
CA GLN A 115 -18.62 27.25 -52.72
C GLN A 115 -19.20 26.72 -51.40
N ILE A 116 -18.36 26.42 -50.42
CA ILE A 116 -18.78 26.04 -49.07
C ILE A 116 -19.52 27.21 -48.40
N ASP A 117 -18.99 28.43 -48.45
CA ASP A 117 -19.63 29.62 -47.89
C ASP A 117 -21.00 29.87 -48.54
N LYS A 118 -21.14 29.61 -49.84
CA LYS A 118 -22.42 29.70 -50.55
C LYS A 118 -23.39 28.59 -50.12
N LYS A 119 -22.93 27.35 -50.00
CA LYS A 119 -23.75 26.23 -49.49
C LYS A 119 -24.19 26.49 -48.04
N LEU A 120 -23.29 27.00 -47.20
CA LEU A 120 -23.55 27.38 -45.82
C LEU A 120 -24.62 28.48 -45.74
N ASN A 121 -24.49 29.53 -46.56
CA ASN A 121 -25.47 30.62 -46.59
C ASN A 121 -26.84 30.15 -47.12
N ASN A 122 -26.87 29.28 -48.14
CA ASN A 122 -28.11 28.69 -48.63
C ASN A 122 -28.77 27.82 -47.56
N LEU A 123 -27.99 26.98 -46.88
CA LEU A 123 -28.50 26.14 -45.81
C LEU A 123 -28.98 27.00 -44.63
N LYS A 124 -28.27 28.08 -44.29
CA LYS A 124 -28.69 29.05 -43.28
C LYS A 124 -30.03 29.72 -43.64
N ASN A 125 -30.22 30.08 -44.90
CA ASN A 125 -31.49 30.67 -45.38
C ASN A 125 -32.63 29.64 -45.41
N GLU A 126 -32.36 28.40 -45.81
CA GLU A 126 -33.33 27.31 -45.77
C GLU A 126 -33.73 27.02 -44.31
N VAL A 127 -32.76 26.90 -43.40
CA VAL A 127 -32.99 26.73 -41.97
C VAL A 127 -33.81 27.90 -41.43
N ALA A 128 -33.46 29.15 -41.72
CA ALA A 128 -34.25 30.32 -41.28
C ALA A 128 -35.70 30.30 -41.83
N THR A 129 -35.89 29.81 -43.05
CA THR A 129 -37.22 29.68 -43.67
C THR A 129 -38.02 28.55 -43.04
N GLN A 130 -37.40 27.40 -42.80
CA GLN A 130 -38.01 26.27 -42.11
C GLN A 130 -38.30 26.61 -40.65
N ASP A 131 -37.43 27.34 -39.98
CA ASP A 131 -37.61 27.81 -38.61
C ASP A 131 -38.77 28.82 -38.52
N SER A 132 -38.89 29.71 -39.51
CA SER A 132 -40.06 30.60 -39.61
C SER A 132 -41.37 29.85 -39.83
N LYS A 133 -41.37 28.82 -40.71
CA LYS A 133 -42.54 27.95 -40.92
C LYS A 133 -42.87 27.17 -39.65
N HIS A 134 -41.87 26.59 -39.01
CA HIS A 134 -42.00 25.83 -37.77
C HIS A 134 -42.57 26.70 -36.66
N ARG A 135 -42.08 27.94 -36.51
CA ARG A 135 -42.59 28.91 -35.54
C ARG A 135 -44.05 29.29 -35.79
N LYS A 136 -44.48 29.38 -37.05
CA LYS A 136 -45.90 29.60 -37.39
C LYS A 136 -46.76 28.40 -37.03
N THR A 137 -46.34 27.19 -37.41
CA THR A 137 -47.05 25.96 -37.03
C THR A 137 -47.08 25.77 -35.51
N LEU A 138 -46.01 26.14 -34.81
CA LEU A 138 -45.94 26.10 -33.36
C LEU A 138 -46.95 27.07 -32.74
N SER A 139 -47.09 28.29 -33.28
CA SER A 139 -48.07 29.26 -32.78
C SER A 139 -49.52 28.85 -33.08
N GLU A 140 -49.79 28.21 -34.22
CA GLU A 140 -51.10 27.64 -34.53
C GLU A 140 -51.41 26.45 -33.62
N LEU A 141 -50.42 25.60 -33.37
CA LEU A 141 -50.54 24.48 -32.44
C LEU A 141 -50.71 24.98 -31.00
N GLU A 142 -49.99 26.02 -30.57
CA GLU A 142 -50.13 26.65 -29.27
C GLU A 142 -51.56 27.16 -29.07
N LYS A 143 -52.13 27.88 -30.06
CA LYS A 143 -53.55 28.27 -30.03
C LYS A 143 -54.51 27.08 -30.01
N GLY A 144 -54.18 26.02 -30.74
CA GLY A 144 -54.95 24.77 -30.73
C GLY A 144 -54.89 24.06 -29.38
N VAL A 145 -53.71 24.06 -28.74
CA VAL A 145 -53.46 23.52 -27.41
C VAL A 145 -54.15 24.37 -26.35
N ASP A 146 -54.14 25.69 -26.46
CA ASP A 146 -54.89 26.59 -25.57
C ASP A 146 -56.39 26.34 -25.69
N GLY A 147 -56.93 26.21 -26.91
CA GLY A 147 -58.33 25.85 -27.13
C GLY A 147 -58.68 24.44 -26.62
N LEU A 148 -57.71 23.51 -26.70
CA LEU A 148 -57.83 22.18 -26.13
C LEU A 148 -57.76 22.22 -24.60
N PHE A 149 -56.92 23.08 -24.01
CA PHE A 149 -56.84 23.34 -22.57
C PHE A 149 -58.12 23.97 -22.06
N ASP A 150 -58.74 24.89 -22.80
CA ASP A 150 -60.05 25.45 -22.43
C ASP A 150 -61.15 24.38 -22.52
N SER A 151 -61.10 23.52 -23.54
CA SER A 151 -62.02 22.41 -23.69
C SER A 151 -61.83 21.36 -22.59
N PHE A 152 -60.58 21.07 -22.23
CA PHE A 152 -60.24 20.23 -21.09
C PHE A 152 -60.64 20.91 -19.79
N ALA A 153 -60.40 22.19 -19.56
CA ALA A 153 -60.82 22.88 -18.35
C ALA A 153 -62.34 22.87 -18.19
N ARG A 154 -63.10 22.97 -19.29
CA ARG A 154 -64.56 22.79 -19.28
C ARG A 154 -64.97 21.35 -19.01
N LEU A 155 -64.29 20.38 -19.63
CA LEU A 155 -64.54 18.96 -19.41
C LEU A 155 -64.18 18.58 -17.98
N ASP A 156 -63.07 19.06 -17.46
CA ASP A 156 -62.51 18.83 -16.14
C ASP A 156 -63.33 19.57 -15.08
N SER A 157 -63.90 20.74 -15.38
CA SER A 157 -64.93 21.36 -14.54
C SER A 157 -66.20 20.51 -14.48
N ARG A 158 -66.65 19.92 -15.61
CA ARG A 158 -67.79 19.00 -15.64
C ARG A 158 -67.49 17.65 -14.98
N ILE A 159 -66.31 17.08 -15.20
CA ILE A 159 -65.84 15.84 -14.58
C ILE A 159 -65.58 16.10 -13.10
N SER A 160 -65.08 17.26 -12.70
CA SER A 160 -64.95 17.63 -11.30
C SER A 160 -66.33 17.86 -10.68
N SER A 161 -67.32 18.38 -11.38
CA SER A 161 -68.68 18.53 -10.84
C SER A 161 -69.40 17.19 -10.69
N VAL A 162 -69.36 16.36 -11.75
CA VAL A 162 -69.94 15.02 -11.75
C VAL A 162 -69.14 14.10 -10.84
N GLY A 163 -67.83 14.22 -10.84
CA GLY A 163 -66.87 13.53 -9.99
C GLY A 163 -66.97 13.97 -8.55
N GLN A 164 -67.23 15.24 -8.22
CA GLN A 164 -67.55 15.65 -6.84
C GLN A 164 -68.91 15.10 -6.39
N THR A 165 -69.88 14.96 -7.29
CA THR A 165 -71.20 14.39 -6.97
C THR A 165 -71.11 12.87 -6.81
N ALA A 166 -70.40 12.20 -7.71
CA ALA A 166 -70.13 10.77 -7.67
C ALA A 166 -69.16 10.39 -6.54
N ALA A 167 -68.16 11.23 -6.23
CA ALA A 167 -67.33 11.12 -5.04
C ALA A 167 -68.18 11.34 -3.80
N LYS A 168 -69.02 12.38 -3.70
CA LYS A 168 -69.92 12.51 -2.54
C LYS A 168 -70.83 11.30 -2.35
N ILE A 169 -71.42 10.76 -3.42
CA ILE A 169 -72.28 9.57 -3.34
C ILE A 169 -71.45 8.33 -3.01
N GLY A 170 -70.27 8.17 -3.63
CA GLY A 170 -69.32 7.10 -3.39
C GLY A 170 -68.77 7.13 -1.97
N ASP A 171 -68.34 8.29 -1.48
CA ASP A 171 -67.91 8.58 -0.12
C ASP A 171 -69.03 8.31 0.88
N HIS A 172 -70.28 8.68 0.58
CA HIS A 172 -71.41 8.35 1.46
C HIS A 172 -71.70 6.85 1.50
N LEU A 173 -71.63 6.14 0.37
CA LEU A 173 -71.82 4.69 0.30
C LEU A 173 -70.66 3.93 0.94
N GLN A 174 -69.43 4.33 0.65
CA GLN A 174 -68.21 3.75 1.21
C GLN A 174 -68.11 4.07 2.70
N SER A 175 -68.50 5.26 3.14
CA SER A 175 -68.57 5.60 4.57
C SER A 175 -69.64 4.80 5.28
N ALA A 176 -70.84 4.63 4.68
CA ALA A 176 -71.90 3.82 5.27
C ALA A 176 -71.53 2.33 5.33
N ASP A 177 -70.94 1.78 4.28
CA ASP A 177 -70.51 0.38 4.23
C ASP A 177 -69.30 0.14 5.15
N ALA A 178 -68.32 1.06 5.16
CA ALA A 178 -67.21 1.05 6.11
C ALA A 178 -67.72 1.17 7.56
N GLN A 179 -68.73 2.00 7.84
CA GLN A 179 -69.36 2.08 9.16
C GLN A 179 -70.06 0.78 9.54
N ARG A 180 -70.76 0.13 8.59
CA ARG A 180 -71.42 -1.17 8.83
C ARG A 180 -70.41 -2.27 9.12
N GLU A 181 -69.34 -2.34 8.33
CA GLU A 181 -68.27 -3.32 8.51
C GLU A 181 -67.45 -3.06 9.77
N THR A 182 -67.13 -1.79 10.06
CA THR A 182 -66.50 -1.37 11.32
C THR A 182 -67.40 -1.75 12.50
N ALA A 183 -68.71 -1.51 12.43
CA ALA A 183 -69.64 -1.88 13.50
C ALA A 183 -69.70 -3.40 13.72
N SER A 184 -69.73 -4.19 12.64
CA SER A 184 -69.70 -5.66 12.73
C SER A 184 -68.42 -6.17 13.37
N GLN A 185 -67.25 -5.70 12.89
CA GLN A 185 -65.95 -6.09 13.44
C GLN A 185 -65.81 -5.65 14.90
N THR A 186 -66.34 -4.47 15.27
CA THR A 186 -66.33 -3.97 16.64
C THR A 186 -67.20 -4.82 17.56
N ILE A 187 -68.38 -5.27 17.10
CA ILE A 187 -69.23 -6.17 17.88
C ILE A 187 -68.50 -7.48 18.19
N ASP A 188 -67.82 -8.06 17.21
CA ASP A 188 -67.09 -9.32 17.43
C ASP A 188 -65.86 -9.13 18.31
N LEU A 189 -65.12 -8.02 18.16
CA LEU A 189 -64.05 -7.67 19.09
C LEU A 189 -64.55 -7.49 20.52
N ILE A 190 -65.68 -6.80 20.72
CA ILE A 190 -66.26 -6.60 22.06
C ILE A 190 -66.66 -7.94 22.68
N LYS A 191 -67.23 -8.87 21.91
CA LYS A 191 -67.54 -10.22 22.39
C LYS A 191 -66.29 -10.95 22.86
N TYR A 192 -65.25 -11.01 22.03
CA TYR A 192 -63.99 -11.67 22.40
C TYR A 192 -63.31 -10.99 23.60
N LEU A 193 -63.35 -9.65 23.66
CA LEU A 193 -62.82 -8.90 24.79
C LEU A 193 -63.55 -9.24 26.09
N MET A 194 -64.88 -9.35 26.06
CA MET A 194 -65.68 -9.77 27.22
C MET A 194 -65.37 -11.21 27.64
N GLU A 195 -65.13 -12.11 26.68
CA GLU A 195 -64.71 -13.50 26.91
C GLU A 195 -63.37 -13.56 27.66
N PHE A 196 -62.36 -12.82 27.19
CA PHE A 196 -61.06 -12.68 27.88
C PHE A 196 -61.15 -12.00 29.25
N ASN A 197 -62.23 -11.26 29.53
CA ASN A 197 -62.44 -10.51 30.76
C ASN A 197 -63.36 -11.20 31.80
N SER A 198 -63.85 -12.41 31.51
CA SER A 198 -64.90 -13.07 32.30
C SER A 198 -64.38 -13.69 33.61
N SER A 199 -63.21 -14.33 33.59
CA SER A 199 -62.58 -14.95 34.76
C SER A 199 -61.04 -14.95 34.65
N PRO A 200 -60.28 -14.73 35.76
CA PRO A 200 -58.82 -14.77 35.72
C PRO A 200 -58.30 -16.19 35.47
N GLY A 201 -57.45 -16.38 34.46
CA GLY A 201 -56.73 -17.64 34.21
C GLY A 201 -57.51 -18.78 33.56
N ASP A 202 -58.78 -18.58 33.18
CA ASP A 202 -59.58 -19.63 32.54
C ASP A 202 -59.59 -19.47 31.00
N LEU A 203 -58.53 -19.98 30.36
CA LEU A 203 -58.37 -19.94 28.89
C LEU A 203 -59.13 -21.07 28.17
N LEU A 204 -59.83 -21.96 28.91
CA LEU A 204 -60.50 -23.15 28.39
C LEU A 204 -61.90 -22.86 27.83
N GLU A 205 -62.54 -21.76 28.25
CA GLU A 205 -63.88 -21.34 27.78
C GLU A 205 -63.84 -20.35 26.61
N LEU A 206 -62.67 -20.13 26.00
CA LEU A 206 -62.52 -19.25 24.84
C LEU A 206 -63.13 -19.89 23.58
N SER A 207 -63.64 -19.02 22.71
CA SER A 207 -64.16 -19.37 21.39
C SER A 207 -63.21 -20.31 20.63
N PRO A 208 -63.71 -21.32 19.88
CA PRO A 208 -62.89 -22.34 19.22
C PRO A 208 -61.85 -21.78 18.25
N LEU A 209 -62.04 -20.53 17.79
CA LEU A 209 -61.03 -19.75 17.08
C LEU A 209 -59.67 -19.71 17.80
N PHE A 210 -59.65 -19.56 19.12
CA PHE A 210 -58.42 -19.40 19.91
C PHE A 210 -57.76 -20.75 20.27
N SER A 211 -58.48 -21.85 20.09
CA SER A 211 -57.99 -23.21 20.35
C SER A 211 -57.54 -23.95 19.09
N ASP A 212 -58.09 -23.61 17.91
CA ASP A 212 -57.88 -24.30 16.64
C ASP A 212 -56.51 -24.00 15.98
N ASP A 213 -55.71 -25.05 15.78
CA ASP A 213 -54.38 -25.00 15.15
C ASP A 213 -54.40 -24.59 13.65
N SER A 214 -55.56 -24.69 13.00
CA SER A 214 -55.74 -24.29 11.60
C SER A 214 -56.05 -22.80 11.42
N ARG A 215 -56.47 -22.11 12.49
CA ARG A 215 -56.89 -20.70 12.46
C ARG A 215 -55.98 -19.78 13.27
N VAL A 216 -54.76 -20.23 13.57
CA VAL A 216 -53.77 -19.53 14.40
C VAL A 216 -53.45 -18.13 13.88
N ALA A 217 -53.43 -17.91 12.56
CA ALA A 217 -53.23 -16.58 11.97
C ALA A 217 -54.37 -15.59 12.30
N GLU A 218 -55.61 -16.05 12.28
CA GLU A 218 -56.79 -15.25 12.61
C GLU A 218 -56.84 -14.96 14.12
N ALA A 219 -56.58 -15.99 14.94
CA ALA A 219 -56.54 -15.89 16.39
C ALA A 219 -55.45 -14.89 16.85
N ALA A 220 -54.26 -14.95 16.26
CA ALA A 220 -53.15 -14.03 16.55
C ALA A 220 -53.51 -12.57 16.21
N SER A 221 -54.08 -12.32 15.02
CA SER A 221 -54.47 -10.97 14.60
C SER A 221 -55.54 -10.36 15.51
N ILE A 222 -56.52 -11.16 15.92
CA ILE A 222 -57.59 -10.73 16.82
C ILE A 222 -57.05 -10.50 18.24
N ALA A 223 -56.25 -11.43 18.78
CA ALA A 223 -55.64 -11.29 20.10
C ALA A 223 -54.75 -10.04 20.21
N GLN A 224 -53.97 -9.72 19.16
CA GLN A 224 -53.16 -8.51 19.11
C GLN A 224 -54.01 -7.24 19.13
N LYS A 225 -55.06 -7.16 18.31
CA LYS A 225 -55.98 -6.00 18.29
C LYS A 225 -56.63 -5.82 19.67
N LEU A 226 -57.14 -6.90 20.26
CA LEU A 226 -57.73 -6.88 21.60
C LEU A 226 -56.75 -6.40 22.65
N ARG A 227 -55.49 -6.85 22.58
CA ARG A 227 -54.43 -6.42 23.47
C ARG A 227 -54.12 -4.94 23.34
N SER A 228 -53.97 -4.41 22.11
CA SER A 228 -53.76 -2.97 21.91
C SER A 228 -54.93 -2.14 22.45
N PHE A 229 -56.17 -2.60 22.28
CA PHE A 229 -57.35 -1.92 22.85
C PHE A 229 -57.37 -1.96 24.37
N ALA A 230 -57.01 -3.11 24.96
CA ALA A 230 -57.00 -3.28 26.41
C ALA A 230 -55.85 -2.51 27.09
N GLU A 231 -54.70 -2.36 26.42
CA GLU A 231 -53.55 -1.59 26.92
C GLU A 231 -53.70 -0.07 26.71
N GLU A 232 -54.29 0.40 25.60
CA GLU A 232 -54.52 1.84 25.33
C GLU A 232 -55.48 2.51 26.33
N ASP A 233 -56.49 1.78 26.82
CA ASP A 233 -57.46 2.30 27.79
C ASP A 233 -56.86 2.43 29.22
N ILE A 234 -55.86 1.60 29.54
CA ILE A 234 -55.14 1.64 30.82
C ILE A 234 -54.05 2.72 30.81
N GLY A 235 -53.39 2.96 29.67
CA GLY A 235 -52.24 3.88 29.56
C GLY A 235 -52.56 5.38 29.64
N ARG A 236 -53.82 5.80 29.44
CA ARG A 236 -54.19 7.23 29.38
C ARG A 236 -54.52 7.89 30.73
N GLN A 237 -54.63 7.16 31.84
CA GLN A 237 -55.05 7.75 33.13
C GLN A 237 -53.92 8.04 34.13
N GLY A 238 -52.65 7.84 33.76
CA GLY A 238 -51.50 8.09 34.64
C GLY A 238 -51.01 9.54 34.74
N MET A 239 -51.49 10.46 33.89
CA MET A 239 -51.07 11.87 33.89
C MET A 239 -52.28 12.81 33.76
N ALA A 240 -52.29 13.85 34.60
CA ALA A 240 -53.46 14.61 34.98
C ALA A 240 -54.10 15.52 33.90
N VAL A 241 -55.42 15.75 34.10
CA VAL A 241 -56.24 16.97 33.88
C VAL A 241 -57.27 17.01 32.73
N SER A 242 -58.53 17.14 33.17
CA SER A 242 -59.68 17.88 32.61
C SER A 242 -60.61 17.24 31.55
N SER A 243 -61.70 16.66 32.06
CA SER A 243 -63.12 16.99 31.76
C SER A 243 -63.48 17.34 30.30
N VAL A 244 -64.14 16.40 29.61
CA VAL A 244 -65.41 16.66 28.89
C VAL A 244 -66.37 15.48 29.09
N MET A 245 -67.61 15.82 29.41
CA MET A 245 -68.77 14.98 29.72
C MET A 245 -69.22 14.10 28.54
N GLY A 246 -69.40 12.79 28.75
CA GLY A 246 -70.20 11.94 27.85
C GLY A 246 -69.82 10.45 27.81
N ASN A 247 -70.43 9.67 28.71
CA ASN A 247 -70.65 8.21 28.68
C ASN A 247 -69.48 7.23 28.96
N ALA A 248 -69.83 6.26 29.82
CA ALA A 248 -69.11 5.05 30.24
C ALA A 248 -67.86 5.23 31.13
N THR A 249 -68.10 5.25 32.44
CA THR A 249 -67.14 4.81 33.46
C THR A 249 -66.77 3.33 33.26
N ALA A 250 -65.54 3.03 32.87
CA ALA A 250 -64.99 1.66 32.89
C ALA A 250 -63.48 1.58 33.11
N SER A 251 -62.87 2.46 33.92
CA SER A 251 -61.42 2.50 34.14
C SER A 251 -60.85 1.44 35.11
N ARG A 252 -61.52 0.29 35.28
CA ARG A 252 -61.03 -0.83 36.12
C ARG A 252 -61.54 -2.21 35.70
N GLY A 253 -62.22 -2.28 34.55
CA GLY A 253 -62.87 -3.51 34.11
C GLY A 253 -61.94 -4.47 33.39
N LEU A 254 -60.88 -3.99 32.75
CA LEU A 254 -60.15 -4.72 31.70
C LEU A 254 -58.77 -5.25 32.12
N GLU A 255 -58.38 -5.09 33.38
CA GLU A 255 -57.10 -5.59 33.91
C GLU A 255 -56.97 -7.12 33.78
N VAL A 256 -58.09 -7.85 33.97
CA VAL A 256 -58.15 -9.31 33.81
C VAL A 256 -57.95 -9.71 32.34
N ALA A 257 -58.59 -8.99 31.41
CA ALA A 257 -58.38 -9.20 29.98
C ALA A 257 -56.93 -8.97 29.55
N VAL A 258 -56.25 -7.94 30.08
CA VAL A 258 -54.81 -7.71 29.77
C VAL A 258 -53.95 -8.87 30.27
N GLY A 259 -54.18 -9.34 31.50
CA GLY A 259 -53.47 -10.51 32.05
C GLY A 259 -53.68 -11.77 31.22
N ASN A 260 -54.95 -12.11 30.93
CA ASN A 260 -55.32 -13.29 30.16
C ASN A 260 -54.85 -13.21 28.70
N LEU A 261 -54.93 -12.04 28.05
CA LEU A 261 -54.41 -11.81 26.70
C LEU A 261 -52.88 -11.94 26.66
N GLN A 262 -52.18 -11.47 27.69
CA GLN A 262 -50.72 -11.63 27.79
C GLN A 262 -50.31 -13.10 27.97
N GLU A 263 -51.04 -13.85 28.80
CA GLU A 263 -50.82 -15.28 29.00
C GLU A 263 -51.13 -16.07 27.73
N TYR A 264 -52.25 -15.79 27.06
CA TYR A 264 -52.60 -16.38 25.77
C TYR A 264 -51.57 -16.05 24.69
N CYS A 265 -51.10 -14.80 24.58
CA CYS A 265 -50.07 -14.43 23.61
C CYS A 265 -48.76 -15.18 23.87
N ASN A 266 -48.35 -15.37 25.12
CA ASN A 266 -47.15 -16.13 25.47
C ASN A 266 -47.32 -17.62 25.11
N GLU A 267 -48.47 -18.23 25.41
CA GLU A 267 -48.75 -19.63 25.08
C GLU A 267 -48.84 -19.83 23.56
N LEU A 268 -49.49 -18.90 22.85
CA LEU A 268 -49.56 -18.89 21.39
C LEU A 268 -48.17 -18.76 20.75
N GLU A 269 -47.32 -17.90 21.30
CA GLU A 269 -45.92 -17.73 20.87
C GLU A 269 -45.14 -19.05 21.04
N ASN A 270 -45.23 -19.70 22.20
CA ASN A 270 -44.59 -20.99 22.45
C ASN A 270 -45.11 -22.08 21.49
N ARG A 271 -46.43 -22.15 21.28
CA ARG A 271 -47.04 -23.08 20.30
C ARG A 271 -46.54 -22.83 18.88
N LEU A 272 -46.45 -21.56 18.48
CA LEU A 272 -45.93 -21.15 17.17
C LEU A 272 -44.44 -21.48 17.02
N LEU A 273 -43.62 -21.31 18.06
CA LEU A 273 -42.21 -21.70 18.07
C LEU A 273 -42.04 -23.21 17.91
N VAL A 274 -42.78 -24.02 18.66
CA VAL A 274 -42.72 -25.50 18.54
C VAL A 274 -43.17 -25.97 17.15
N LYS A 275 -44.21 -25.35 16.58
CA LYS A 275 -44.68 -25.62 15.21
C LYS A 275 -43.63 -25.20 14.18
N PHE A 276 -42.99 -24.05 14.38
CA PHE A 276 -41.91 -23.55 13.54
C PHE A 276 -40.67 -24.47 13.59
N ASP A 277 -40.26 -24.94 14.76
CA ASP A 277 -39.14 -25.87 14.93
C ASP A 277 -39.41 -27.22 14.25
N SER A 278 -40.63 -27.74 14.42
CA SER A 278 -41.08 -28.97 13.76
C SER A 278 -41.07 -28.81 12.23
N ALA A 279 -41.52 -27.66 11.71
CA ALA A 279 -41.46 -27.32 10.29
C ALA A 279 -40.02 -27.13 9.80
N SER A 280 -39.14 -26.54 10.63
CA SER A 280 -37.71 -26.37 10.32
C SER A 280 -37.01 -27.72 10.21
N GLN A 281 -37.30 -28.69 11.08
CA GLN A 281 -36.72 -30.04 11.00
C GLN A 281 -37.17 -30.79 9.74
N ARG A 282 -38.41 -30.57 9.30
CA ARG A 282 -38.98 -31.18 8.09
C ARG A 282 -38.63 -30.43 6.79
N LYS A 283 -37.98 -29.27 6.89
CA LYS A 283 -37.64 -28.35 5.77
C LYS A 283 -38.88 -27.84 5.01
N GLU A 284 -39.99 -27.64 5.71
CA GLU A 284 -41.23 -27.10 5.15
C GLU A 284 -41.23 -25.56 5.14
N LEU A 285 -40.73 -24.96 4.07
CA LEU A 285 -40.54 -23.49 3.97
C LEU A 285 -41.84 -22.69 4.08
N SER A 286 -42.95 -23.19 3.53
CA SER A 286 -44.25 -22.49 3.57
C SER A 286 -44.81 -22.38 4.99
N SER A 287 -44.76 -23.49 5.73
CA SER A 287 -45.22 -23.56 7.13
C SER A 287 -44.36 -22.68 8.03
N MET A 288 -43.03 -22.67 7.81
CA MET A 288 -42.11 -21.78 8.50
C MET A 288 -42.42 -20.31 8.20
N ALA A 289 -42.69 -19.96 6.93
CA ALA A 289 -42.98 -18.59 6.53
C ALA A 289 -44.28 -18.06 7.15
N GLU A 290 -45.30 -18.90 7.23
CA GLU A 290 -46.57 -18.56 7.89
C GLU A 290 -46.35 -18.30 9.39
N CYS A 291 -45.66 -19.21 10.08
CA CYS A 291 -45.31 -19.03 11.50
C CYS A 291 -44.46 -17.78 11.74
N ALA A 292 -43.42 -17.54 10.93
CA ALA A 292 -42.57 -16.36 11.05
C ALA A 292 -43.33 -15.05 10.79
N LYS A 293 -44.26 -15.05 9.82
CA LYS A 293 -45.15 -13.91 9.56
C LYS A 293 -46.04 -13.60 10.75
N ILE A 294 -46.63 -14.62 11.38
CA ILE A 294 -47.48 -14.44 12.57
C ILE A 294 -46.62 -13.96 13.75
N LEU A 295 -45.47 -14.58 14.00
CA LEU A 295 -44.54 -14.20 15.09
C LEU A 295 -44.00 -12.77 14.93
N SER A 296 -43.79 -12.29 13.70
CA SER A 296 -43.35 -10.91 13.43
C SER A 296 -44.37 -9.83 13.84
N GLN A 297 -45.66 -10.19 13.93
CA GLN A 297 -46.71 -9.27 14.33
C GLN A 297 -46.69 -9.03 15.85
N PHE A 298 -46.15 -9.96 16.63
CA PHE A 298 -45.94 -9.77 18.06
C PHE A 298 -44.64 -8.97 18.27
N ASN A 299 -44.63 -8.04 19.22
CA ASN A 299 -43.45 -7.23 19.60
C ASN A 299 -42.22 -8.06 20.07
N ARG A 300 -42.31 -9.39 20.03
CA ARG A 300 -41.27 -10.40 20.32
C ARG A 300 -40.75 -11.14 19.09
N GLY A 301 -41.07 -10.69 17.87
CA GLY A 301 -40.54 -11.28 16.63
C GLY A 301 -39.01 -11.46 16.65
N THR A 302 -38.28 -10.54 17.29
CA THR A 302 -36.82 -10.63 17.49
C THR A 302 -36.41 -11.86 18.31
N SER A 303 -37.17 -12.25 19.34
CA SER A 303 -36.89 -13.45 20.15
C SER A 303 -37.05 -14.74 19.34
N ALA A 304 -38.05 -14.79 18.46
CA ALA A 304 -38.20 -15.92 17.53
C ALA A 304 -37.04 -15.99 16.51
N MET A 305 -36.57 -14.84 16.01
CA MET A 305 -35.39 -14.77 15.13
C MET A 305 -34.12 -15.25 15.85
N GLN A 306 -33.89 -14.80 17.10
CA GLN A 306 -32.77 -15.24 17.93
C GLN A 306 -32.84 -16.75 18.25
N HIS A 307 -34.04 -17.26 18.54
CA HIS A 307 -34.27 -18.69 18.76
C HIS A 307 -33.93 -19.51 17.51
N TYR A 308 -34.40 -19.09 16.34
CA TYR A 308 -34.07 -19.74 15.07
C TYR A 308 -32.56 -19.81 14.81
N VAL A 309 -31.86 -18.69 14.98
CA VAL A 309 -30.40 -18.60 14.82
C VAL A 309 -29.70 -19.50 15.84
N GLY A 310 -30.18 -19.54 17.08
CA GLY A 310 -29.56 -20.34 18.14
C GLY A 310 -29.71 -21.85 18.01
N LEU A 311 -30.68 -22.32 17.24
CA LEU A 311 -30.86 -23.74 16.93
C LEU A 311 -30.08 -24.19 15.68
N ARG A 312 -29.30 -23.31 15.04
CA ARG A 312 -28.52 -23.71 13.86
C ARG A 312 -27.35 -24.61 14.30
N PRO A 313 -27.18 -25.80 13.68
CA PRO A 313 -26.12 -26.74 14.05
C PRO A 313 -24.70 -26.19 13.95
N MET A 314 -24.51 -25.11 13.20
CA MET A 314 -23.22 -24.46 13.03
C MET A 314 -22.65 -23.84 14.32
N PHE A 315 -23.47 -23.70 15.36
CA PHE A 315 -23.09 -23.20 16.68
C PHE A 315 -22.98 -24.31 17.74
N ASP A 316 -23.13 -25.57 17.34
CA ASP A 316 -22.96 -26.69 18.27
C ASP A 316 -21.50 -26.80 18.71
N LEU A 317 -21.29 -27.04 20.02
CA LEU A 317 -19.95 -27.15 20.61
C LEU A 317 -19.09 -28.22 19.93
N GLU A 318 -19.69 -29.31 19.46
CA GLU A 318 -18.97 -30.37 18.74
C GLU A 318 -18.39 -29.88 17.41
N VAL A 319 -19.17 -29.08 16.66
CA VAL A 319 -18.74 -28.47 15.40
C VAL A 319 -17.63 -27.46 15.66
N MET A 320 -17.82 -26.58 16.64
CA MET A 320 -16.83 -25.57 17.00
C MET A 320 -15.51 -26.19 17.51
N ASN A 321 -15.57 -27.32 18.22
CA ASN A 321 -14.37 -28.05 18.61
C ASN A 321 -13.69 -28.75 17.42
N ALA A 322 -14.47 -29.24 16.45
CA ALA A 322 -13.93 -29.79 15.20
C ALA A 322 -13.22 -28.72 14.36
N ASP A 323 -13.75 -27.48 14.34
CA ASP A 323 -13.13 -26.32 13.69
C ASP A 323 -11.72 -26.07 14.26
N VAL A 324 -11.57 -26.13 15.59
CA VAL A 324 -10.27 -25.96 16.27
C VAL A 324 -9.28 -27.05 15.84
N GLN A 325 -9.72 -28.31 15.78
CA GLN A 325 -8.88 -29.43 15.36
C GLN A 325 -8.48 -29.31 13.88
N MET A 326 -9.38 -28.85 13.02
CA MET A 326 -9.09 -28.62 11.60
C MET A 326 -7.99 -27.58 11.41
N VAL A 327 -8.01 -26.49 12.19
CA VAL A 327 -7.08 -25.36 12.03
C VAL A 327 -5.74 -25.60 12.73
N LEU A 328 -5.76 -26.14 13.96
CA LEU A 328 -4.56 -26.34 14.76
C LEU A 328 -3.86 -27.69 14.52
N GLY A 329 -4.55 -28.66 13.91
CA GLY A 329 -4.02 -30.01 13.73
C GLY A 329 -3.82 -30.76 15.04
N ASP A 330 -2.97 -31.79 15.02
CA ASP A 330 -2.75 -32.66 16.18
C ASP A 330 -2.11 -31.91 17.37
N PRO A 331 -2.63 -32.11 18.60
CA PRO A 331 -2.13 -31.47 19.80
C PRO A 331 -0.70 -31.92 20.10
N GLY A 332 0.27 -31.04 19.84
CA GLY A 332 1.69 -31.27 20.07
C GLY A 332 2.60 -30.92 18.89
N SER A 333 2.04 -30.67 17.70
CA SER A 333 2.79 -30.09 16.59
C SER A 333 2.90 -28.56 16.72
N GLN A 334 4.07 -27.99 16.42
CA GLN A 334 4.23 -26.55 16.36
C GLN A 334 3.39 -25.97 15.22
N PRO A 335 2.50 -24.99 15.48
CA PRO A 335 1.63 -24.45 14.45
C PRO A 335 2.47 -23.70 13.41
N ILE A 336 2.37 -24.12 12.15
CA ILE A 336 3.04 -23.45 11.03
C ILE A 336 2.08 -22.37 10.49
N PRO A 337 2.48 -21.09 10.39
CA PRO A 337 1.59 -20.01 9.96
C PRO A 337 0.91 -20.26 8.62
N SER A 338 1.61 -20.90 7.67
CA SER A 338 1.02 -21.26 6.37
C SER A 338 -0.09 -22.28 6.52
N ASN A 339 0.09 -23.35 7.31
CA ASN A 339 -0.92 -24.40 7.47
C ASN A 339 -2.17 -23.84 8.16
N VAL A 340 -1.98 -23.00 9.17
CA VAL A 340 -3.08 -22.30 9.83
C VAL A 340 -3.79 -21.35 8.88
N ALA A 341 -3.07 -20.60 8.04
CA ALA A 341 -3.71 -19.75 7.03
C ALA A 341 -4.62 -20.54 6.09
N HIS A 342 -4.18 -21.73 5.65
CA HIS A 342 -5.01 -22.62 4.83
C HIS A 342 -6.20 -23.19 5.62
N GLY A 343 -5.98 -23.62 6.86
CA GLY A 343 -7.04 -24.12 7.74
C GLY A 343 -8.13 -23.07 7.99
N LEU A 344 -7.74 -21.84 8.35
CA LEU A 344 -8.64 -20.71 8.52
C LEU A 344 -9.38 -20.37 7.23
N SER A 345 -8.68 -20.36 6.08
CA SER A 345 -9.33 -20.09 4.79
C SER A 345 -10.40 -21.14 4.47
N SER A 346 -10.12 -22.42 4.71
CA SER A 346 -11.08 -23.50 4.49
C SER A 346 -12.28 -23.37 5.43
N LEU A 347 -12.03 -23.16 6.72
CA LEU A 347 -13.07 -23.01 7.72
C LEU A 347 -13.96 -21.78 7.45
N TYR A 348 -13.37 -20.63 7.17
CA TYR A 348 -14.11 -19.40 6.89
C TYR A 348 -14.90 -19.48 5.59
N LYS A 349 -14.40 -20.21 4.60
CA LYS A 349 -15.18 -20.57 3.41
C LYS A 349 -16.36 -21.47 3.76
N ASP A 350 -16.17 -22.49 4.59
CA ASP A 350 -17.25 -23.39 5.03
C ASP A 350 -18.33 -22.64 5.84
N ILE A 351 -17.91 -21.70 6.71
CA ILE A 351 -18.82 -20.79 7.43
C ILE A 351 -19.60 -19.94 6.43
N THR A 352 -18.92 -19.30 5.49
CA THR A 352 -19.54 -18.43 4.47
C THR A 352 -20.53 -19.20 3.59
N ASP A 353 -20.18 -20.41 3.16
CA ASP A 353 -21.05 -21.28 2.38
C ASP A 353 -22.28 -21.73 3.18
N THR A 354 -22.12 -21.95 4.49
CA THR A 354 -23.23 -22.28 5.39
C THR A 354 -24.16 -21.08 5.58
N VAL A 355 -23.59 -19.89 5.84
CA VAL A 355 -24.37 -18.64 5.95
C VAL A 355 -25.11 -18.33 4.65
N ARG A 356 -24.50 -18.56 3.48
CA ARG A 356 -25.17 -18.38 2.18
C ARG A 356 -26.36 -19.31 1.99
N LYS A 357 -26.27 -20.56 2.44
CA LYS A 357 -27.40 -21.52 2.42
C LYS A 357 -28.51 -21.07 3.37
N GLU A 358 -28.17 -20.60 4.56
CA GLU A 358 -29.14 -20.07 5.52
C GLU A 358 -29.79 -18.77 5.01
N ALA A 359 -29.04 -17.89 4.34
CA ALA A 359 -29.57 -16.65 3.76
C ALA A 359 -30.71 -16.92 2.75
N ALA A 360 -30.57 -17.96 1.92
CA ALA A 360 -31.62 -18.37 0.99
C ALA A 360 -32.89 -18.83 1.73
N THR A 361 -32.73 -19.58 2.83
CA THR A 361 -33.85 -20.01 3.70
C THR A 361 -34.49 -18.82 4.40
N ILE A 362 -33.68 -17.92 4.97
CA ILE A 362 -34.13 -16.74 5.70
C ILE A 362 -34.94 -15.82 4.79
N THR A 363 -34.47 -15.60 3.56
CA THR A 363 -35.16 -14.77 2.56
C THR A 363 -36.52 -15.36 2.16
N ALA A 364 -36.65 -16.68 2.16
CA ALA A 364 -37.91 -17.36 1.84
C ALA A 364 -38.90 -17.41 3.02
N VAL A 365 -38.42 -17.35 4.26
CA VAL A 365 -39.21 -17.61 5.47
C VAL A 365 -39.59 -16.31 6.20
N PHE A 366 -38.67 -15.37 6.37
CA PHE A 366 -38.88 -14.23 7.27
C PHE A 366 -39.37 -12.97 6.54
N PRO A 367 -40.31 -12.20 7.12
CA PRO A 367 -40.74 -10.91 6.57
C PRO A 367 -39.64 -9.84 6.53
N SER A 368 -38.70 -9.88 7.48
CA SER A 368 -37.52 -9.00 7.53
C SER A 368 -36.21 -9.79 7.50
N PRO A 369 -35.73 -10.22 6.31
CA PRO A 369 -34.52 -11.04 6.18
C PRO A 369 -33.26 -10.39 6.76
N ASN A 370 -33.11 -9.07 6.61
CA ASN A 370 -31.92 -8.34 7.04
C ASN A 370 -31.71 -8.39 8.56
N ASP A 371 -32.77 -8.34 9.36
CA ASP A 371 -32.67 -8.39 10.83
C ASP A 371 -32.17 -9.76 11.29
N VAL A 372 -32.69 -10.83 10.68
CA VAL A 372 -32.27 -12.21 10.98
C VAL A 372 -30.84 -12.46 10.53
N MET A 373 -30.46 -11.95 9.35
CA MET A 373 -29.09 -12.03 8.85
C MET A 373 -28.10 -11.29 9.75
N SER A 374 -28.48 -10.11 10.27
CA SER A 374 -27.68 -9.37 11.25
C SER A 374 -27.44 -10.20 12.52
N ILE A 375 -28.50 -10.80 13.10
CA ILE A 375 -28.37 -11.66 14.29
C ILE A 375 -27.50 -12.90 14.01
N LEU A 376 -27.65 -13.52 12.83
CA LEU A 376 -26.86 -14.69 12.44
C LEU A 376 -25.37 -14.34 12.31
N ILE A 377 -25.03 -13.29 11.58
CA ILE A 377 -23.66 -12.86 11.34
C ILE A 377 -23.02 -12.34 12.62
N GLN A 378 -23.75 -11.58 13.43
CA GLN A 378 -23.30 -11.15 14.74
C GLN A 378 -22.91 -12.36 15.60
N ARG A 379 -23.75 -13.41 15.64
CA ARG A 379 -23.42 -14.63 16.40
C ARG A 379 -22.22 -15.39 15.84
N VAL A 380 -22.01 -15.42 14.52
CA VAL A 380 -20.79 -15.99 13.93
C VAL A 380 -19.55 -15.24 14.44
N MET A 381 -19.60 -13.91 14.47
CA MET A 381 -18.49 -13.06 14.88
C MET A 381 -18.28 -13.00 16.41
N GLU A 382 -19.31 -13.18 17.21
CA GLU A 382 -19.24 -13.08 18.68
C GLU A 382 -19.12 -14.43 19.41
N ASP A 383 -19.47 -15.55 18.77
CA ASP A 383 -19.45 -16.88 19.41
C ASP A 383 -18.50 -17.85 18.70
N ARG A 384 -18.71 -18.08 17.40
CA ARG A 384 -17.96 -19.09 16.65
C ARG A 384 -16.51 -18.70 16.38
N VAL A 385 -16.29 -17.51 15.80
CA VAL A 385 -14.94 -17.00 15.49
C VAL A 385 -14.10 -16.81 16.77
N PRO A 386 -14.61 -16.19 17.85
CA PRO A 386 -13.81 -15.95 19.05
C PRO A 386 -13.37 -17.23 19.73
N LYS A 387 -14.21 -18.28 19.74
CA LYS A 387 -13.84 -19.58 20.32
C LYS A 387 -12.62 -20.20 19.66
N LEU A 388 -12.51 -20.04 18.34
CA LEU A 388 -11.34 -20.46 17.58
C LEU A 388 -10.12 -19.60 17.93
N LEU A 389 -10.30 -18.27 17.94
CA LEU A 389 -9.23 -17.33 18.22
C LEU A 389 -8.67 -17.48 19.64
N GLU A 390 -9.49 -17.77 20.65
CA GLU A 390 -9.06 -18.05 22.03
C GLU A 390 -8.06 -19.21 22.10
N ARG A 391 -8.24 -20.22 21.25
CA ARG A 391 -7.34 -21.39 21.18
C ARG A 391 -6.10 -21.13 20.32
N LEU A 392 -6.25 -20.29 19.30
CA LEU A 392 -5.19 -19.96 18.35
C LEU A 392 -4.20 -18.92 18.89
N LEU A 393 -4.72 -17.88 19.55
CA LEU A 393 -4.00 -16.67 19.95
C LEU A 393 -3.80 -16.63 21.48
N VAL A 394 -3.06 -17.61 21.98
CA VAL A 394 -2.64 -17.64 23.39
C VAL A 394 -1.48 -16.65 23.58
N ASN A 395 -1.72 -15.60 24.36
CA ASN A 395 -0.72 -14.55 24.59
C ASN A 395 0.52 -15.11 25.31
N PRO A 396 1.72 -15.05 24.69
CA PRO A 396 2.95 -15.49 25.34
C PRO A 396 3.41 -14.47 26.39
N SER A 397 4.16 -14.92 27.40
CA SER A 397 4.69 -14.02 28.42
C SER A 397 5.84 -13.17 27.88
N LEU A 398 5.76 -11.84 28.04
CA LEU A 398 6.88 -10.94 27.71
C LEU A 398 8.04 -11.04 28.73
N ALA A 399 7.75 -11.43 29.98
CA ALA A 399 8.78 -11.59 31.02
C ALA A 399 9.61 -12.87 30.80
N HIS A 400 8.96 -13.92 30.31
CA HIS A 400 9.57 -15.20 29.98
C HIS A 400 9.17 -15.60 28.55
N PRO A 401 9.80 -14.97 27.53
CA PRO A 401 9.45 -15.24 26.14
C PRO A 401 9.81 -16.68 25.77
N PRO A 402 9.01 -17.33 24.90
CA PRO A 402 9.30 -18.67 24.42
C PRO A 402 10.66 -18.69 23.70
N PRO A 403 11.44 -19.78 23.81
CA PRO A 403 12.74 -19.88 23.15
C PRO A 403 12.60 -19.86 21.63
N MET A 404 13.69 -19.50 20.93
CA MET A 404 13.68 -19.44 19.46
C MET A 404 13.49 -20.82 18.80
N GLU A 405 13.88 -21.89 19.49
CA GLU A 405 13.66 -23.29 19.07
C GLU A 405 12.18 -23.65 19.00
N GLU A 406 11.34 -22.99 19.83
CA GLU A 406 9.88 -23.14 19.86
C GLU A 406 9.17 -22.03 19.05
N GLY A 407 9.89 -21.34 18.16
CA GLY A 407 9.34 -20.31 17.28
C GLY A 407 9.37 -18.88 17.84
N GLY A 408 9.71 -18.69 19.12
CA GLY A 408 9.86 -17.38 19.76
C GLY A 408 8.59 -16.50 19.72
N LEU A 409 8.74 -15.23 20.08
CA LEU A 409 7.63 -14.27 20.00
C LEU A 409 7.17 -14.00 18.56
N ILE A 410 8.07 -14.19 17.58
CA ILE A 410 7.78 -13.96 16.16
C ILE A 410 6.69 -14.91 15.65
N LEU A 411 6.64 -16.15 16.16
CA LEU A 411 5.59 -17.09 15.77
C LEU A 411 4.21 -16.55 16.15
N PHE A 412 4.03 -16.11 17.40
CA PHE A 412 2.77 -15.50 17.86
C PHE A 412 2.37 -14.29 17.00
N LEU A 413 3.30 -13.39 16.68
CA LEU A 413 3.02 -12.21 15.84
C LEU A 413 2.60 -12.59 14.41
N LYS A 414 3.20 -13.63 13.84
CA LYS A 414 2.82 -14.17 12.52
C LYS A 414 1.43 -14.80 12.58
N MET A 415 1.13 -15.56 13.64
CA MET A 415 -0.18 -16.16 13.87
C MET A 415 -1.27 -15.10 14.04
N LEU A 416 -0.99 -14.04 14.80
CA LEU A 416 -1.89 -12.90 14.99
C LEU A 416 -2.19 -12.20 13.66
N ALA A 417 -1.17 -11.95 12.84
CA ALA A 417 -1.34 -11.33 11.53
C ALA A 417 -2.21 -12.18 10.60
N VAL A 418 -1.92 -13.49 10.51
CA VAL A 418 -2.71 -14.44 9.71
C VAL A 418 -4.16 -14.50 10.19
N ALA A 419 -4.39 -14.62 11.49
CA ALA A 419 -5.73 -14.69 12.07
C ALA A 419 -6.55 -13.42 11.76
N TYR A 420 -5.93 -12.25 11.91
CA TYR A 420 -6.59 -10.97 11.63
C TYR A 420 -6.89 -10.80 10.13
N GLU A 421 -5.92 -11.06 9.25
CA GLU A 421 -6.12 -10.98 7.79
C GLU A 421 -7.25 -11.90 7.32
N LYS A 422 -7.26 -13.16 7.78
CA LYS A 422 -8.30 -14.12 7.40
C LYS A 422 -9.66 -13.75 7.99
N THR A 423 -9.70 -13.17 9.18
CA THR A 423 -10.97 -12.71 9.77
C THR A 423 -11.53 -11.49 9.02
N LEU A 424 -10.67 -10.60 8.53
CA LEU A 424 -11.08 -9.52 7.63
C LEU A 424 -11.61 -10.05 6.29
N ASP A 425 -10.99 -11.09 5.72
CA ASP A 425 -11.50 -11.77 4.53
C ASP A 425 -12.93 -12.31 4.79
N LEU A 426 -13.12 -13.00 5.91
CA LEU A 426 -14.44 -13.50 6.34
C LEU A 426 -15.44 -12.35 6.51
N ALA A 427 -15.06 -11.26 7.16
CA ALA A 427 -15.94 -10.11 7.37
C ALA A 427 -16.45 -9.54 6.04
N ARG A 428 -15.55 -9.38 5.06
CA ARG A 428 -15.91 -8.92 3.70
C ARG A 428 -16.83 -9.90 2.98
N ASP A 429 -16.56 -11.20 3.09
CA ASP A 429 -17.39 -12.25 2.49
C ASP A 429 -18.79 -12.30 3.12
N LEU A 430 -18.90 -12.14 4.44
CA LEU A 430 -20.18 -12.08 5.16
C LEU A 430 -20.97 -10.81 4.82
N SER A 431 -20.30 -9.66 4.73
CA SER A 431 -20.92 -8.40 4.29
C SER A 431 -21.46 -8.49 2.87
N ALA A 432 -20.78 -9.21 1.98
CA ALA A 432 -21.24 -9.43 0.60
C ALA A 432 -22.51 -10.30 0.50
N ILE A 433 -22.82 -11.14 1.50
CA ILE A 433 -24.04 -11.96 1.53
C ILE A 433 -25.28 -11.10 1.87
N GLY A 434 -25.10 -10.01 2.61
CA GLY A 434 -26.17 -9.11 3.04
C GLY A 434 -26.44 -9.23 4.54
N CYS A 435 -25.93 -8.27 5.31
CA CYS A 435 -25.96 -8.24 6.78
C CYS A 435 -26.77 -7.08 7.38
N GLY A 436 -27.63 -6.43 6.58
CA GLY A 436 -28.36 -5.23 7.01
C GLY A 436 -27.41 -4.09 7.36
N ASP A 437 -27.67 -3.42 8.49
CA ASP A 437 -26.85 -2.31 9.02
C ASP A 437 -25.73 -2.77 9.98
N LEU A 438 -25.43 -4.07 10.04
CA LEU A 438 -24.39 -4.61 10.93
C LEU A 438 -22.99 -4.21 10.43
N ASP A 439 -22.22 -3.56 11.30
CA ASP A 439 -20.80 -3.27 11.06
C ASP A 439 -19.91 -4.48 11.40
N VAL A 440 -19.79 -5.39 10.44
CA VAL A 440 -18.99 -6.63 10.59
C VAL A 440 -17.49 -6.32 10.69
N GLU A 441 -17.03 -5.26 10.03
CA GLU A 441 -15.64 -4.81 10.14
C GLU A 441 -15.37 -4.24 11.55
N GLY A 442 -16.29 -3.45 12.09
CA GLY A 442 -16.24 -2.97 13.48
C GLY A 442 -16.24 -4.09 14.52
N LEU A 443 -17.02 -5.16 14.31
CA LEU A 443 -16.95 -6.36 15.16
C LEU A 443 -15.57 -7.04 15.07
N THR A 444 -15.01 -7.13 13.87
CA THR A 444 -13.65 -7.68 13.67
C THR A 444 -12.61 -6.83 14.39
N GLU A 445 -12.70 -5.51 14.31
CA GLU A 445 -11.81 -4.60 15.05
C GLU A 445 -11.91 -4.81 16.57
N SER A 446 -13.13 -4.94 17.10
CA SER A 446 -13.38 -5.19 18.52
C SER A 446 -12.72 -6.50 19.02
N LEU A 447 -12.80 -7.57 18.22
CA LEU A 447 -12.20 -8.88 18.55
C LEU A 447 -10.67 -8.81 18.70
N PHE A 448 -10.02 -8.00 17.87
CA PHE A 448 -8.55 -7.91 17.84
C PHE A 448 -7.99 -6.75 18.65
N LEU A 449 -8.83 -5.84 19.15
CA LEU A 449 -8.41 -4.69 19.94
C LEU A 449 -7.47 -5.04 21.12
N PRO A 450 -7.75 -6.07 21.95
CA PRO A 450 -6.86 -6.42 23.07
C PRO A 450 -5.44 -6.82 22.63
N TYR A 451 -5.32 -7.39 21.43
CA TYR A 451 -4.04 -7.80 20.86
C TYR A 451 -3.33 -6.62 20.17
N LYS A 452 -4.08 -5.73 19.52
CA LYS A 452 -3.56 -4.54 18.82
C LYS A 452 -2.97 -3.49 19.77
N ASP A 453 -3.52 -3.38 20.98
CA ASP A 453 -3.07 -2.41 21.98
C ASP A 453 -1.65 -2.70 22.48
N VAL A 454 -1.36 -3.98 22.75
CA VAL A 454 -0.03 -4.43 23.22
C VAL A 454 0.91 -4.85 22.10
N TYR A 455 0.44 -4.92 20.86
CA TYR A 455 1.17 -5.44 19.70
C TYR A 455 2.60 -4.89 19.57
N ILE A 456 2.77 -3.57 19.73
CA ILE A 456 4.06 -2.93 19.51
C ILE A 456 5.13 -3.37 20.52
N GLU A 457 4.73 -3.71 21.75
CA GLU A 457 5.63 -4.21 22.78
C GLU A 457 6.13 -5.62 22.43
N TYR A 458 5.25 -6.48 21.94
CA TYR A 458 5.60 -7.82 21.45
C TYR A 458 6.50 -7.75 20.22
N GLU A 459 6.21 -6.85 19.27
CA GLU A 459 7.01 -6.67 18.07
C GLU A 459 8.43 -6.21 18.41
N GLN A 460 8.57 -5.21 19.30
CA GLN A 460 9.88 -4.76 19.77
C GLN A 460 10.64 -5.86 20.52
N ALA A 461 9.97 -6.61 21.39
CA ALA A 461 10.58 -7.73 22.12
C ALA A 461 11.03 -8.85 21.16
N SER A 462 10.22 -9.16 20.14
CA SER A 462 10.53 -10.14 19.11
C SER A 462 11.78 -9.75 18.30
N LEU A 463 11.87 -8.50 17.84
CA LEU A 463 13.04 -8.01 17.12
C LEU A 463 14.31 -8.07 17.98
N LYS A 464 14.23 -7.74 19.27
CA LYS A 464 15.36 -7.89 20.22
C LYS A 464 15.75 -9.36 20.40
N GLN A 465 14.79 -10.27 20.44
CA GLN A 465 15.03 -11.70 20.56
C GLN A 465 15.71 -12.26 19.30
N LEU A 466 15.26 -11.86 18.10
CA LEU A 466 15.86 -12.23 16.81
C LEU A 466 17.32 -11.76 16.73
N TYR A 467 17.58 -10.50 17.10
CA TYR A 467 18.93 -9.95 17.15
C TYR A 467 19.82 -10.75 18.09
N LYS A 468 19.36 -11.02 19.33
CA LYS A 468 20.14 -11.79 20.30
C LYS A 468 20.49 -13.19 19.77
N ALA A 469 19.49 -13.90 19.24
CA ALA A 469 19.69 -15.24 18.68
C ALA A 469 20.72 -15.24 17.54
N LYS A 470 20.66 -14.24 16.65
CA LYS A 470 21.62 -14.12 15.56
C LYS A 470 23.03 -13.78 16.04
N MET A 471 23.16 -12.92 17.04
CA MET A 471 24.46 -12.62 17.64
C MET A 471 25.06 -13.83 18.37
N ASP A 472 24.22 -14.69 18.97
CA ASP A 472 24.64 -15.93 19.61
C ASP A 472 25.05 -16.99 18.56
N GLU A 473 24.31 -17.12 17.45
CA GLU A 473 24.66 -17.94 16.28
C GLU A 473 26.03 -17.54 15.73
N LEU A 474 26.24 -16.25 15.43
CA LEU A 474 27.54 -15.74 14.96
C LEU A 474 28.65 -16.02 15.98
N ARG A 475 28.38 -15.92 17.29
CA ARG A 475 29.38 -16.23 18.32
C ARG A 475 29.73 -17.73 18.35
N ALA A 476 28.75 -18.61 18.14
CA ALA A 476 28.97 -20.06 18.10
C ALA A 476 29.75 -20.49 16.85
N GLU A 477 29.41 -19.95 15.68
CA GLU A 477 30.18 -20.14 14.43
C GLU A 477 31.65 -19.72 14.64
N ASN A 478 31.87 -18.64 15.40
CA ASN A 478 33.21 -18.13 15.67
C ASN A 478 34.03 -19.06 16.57
N GLN A 479 33.41 -19.71 17.56
CA GLN A 479 34.09 -20.66 18.46
C GLN A 479 34.48 -21.94 17.71
N GLN A 480 33.60 -22.46 16.86
CA GLN A 480 33.85 -23.67 16.05
C GLN A 480 34.96 -23.47 15.00
N ALA A 481 35.06 -22.26 14.42
CA ALA A 481 36.15 -21.90 13.50
C ALA A 481 37.53 -21.85 14.20
N SER A 482 37.57 -21.58 15.50
CA SER A 482 38.80 -21.54 16.29
C SER A 482 39.31 -22.95 16.66
N GLU A 483 38.41 -23.88 17.00
CA GLU A 483 38.76 -25.25 17.41
C GLU A 483 39.20 -26.15 16.24
N SER A 484 38.61 -25.96 15.05
CA SER A 484 38.95 -26.75 13.85
C SER A 484 40.34 -26.43 13.26
N SER A 485 40.95 -25.30 13.63
CA SER A 485 42.32 -24.95 13.22
C SER A 485 43.41 -25.56 14.13
N GLY A 486 43.04 -26.28 15.20
CA GLY A 486 43.96 -26.74 16.24
C GLY A 486 44.65 -28.10 16.04
N THR A 487 44.40 -28.84 14.95
CA THR A 487 44.77 -30.29 14.90
C THR A 487 45.67 -30.76 13.75
N ILE A 488 46.38 -29.91 13.01
CA ILE A 488 47.31 -30.41 11.97
C ILE A 488 48.69 -29.74 12.04
N GLY A 489 49.66 -30.52 12.55
CA GLY A 489 51.00 -30.67 11.96
C GLY A 489 52.02 -29.54 12.12
N ARG A 490 53.02 -29.77 12.99
CA ARG A 490 54.34 -29.11 12.95
C ARG A 490 54.97 -29.21 11.56
N SER A 491 55.04 -28.12 10.80
CA SER A 491 56.12 -27.89 9.83
C SER A 491 56.27 -26.39 9.50
N LYS A 492 57.52 -25.97 9.33
CA LYS A 492 57.99 -24.58 9.26
C LYS A 492 57.48 -23.87 7.99
N GLY A 493 56.83 -22.73 8.20
CA GLY A 493 56.48 -21.74 7.19
C GLY A 493 55.39 -20.85 7.77
N ALA A 494 55.66 -19.57 7.97
CA ALA A 494 54.76 -18.62 8.63
C ALA A 494 53.50 -18.37 7.79
N SER A 495 52.49 -19.24 7.91
CA SER A 495 51.10 -18.90 7.64
C SER A 495 50.48 -18.40 8.95
N ILE A 496 50.79 -17.15 9.31
CA ILE A 496 50.14 -16.46 10.42
C ILE A 496 48.64 -16.40 10.08
N ALA A 497 47.84 -16.97 10.97
CA ALA A 497 46.39 -17.15 10.87
C ALA A 497 45.66 -15.90 10.32
N SER A 498 45.12 -15.98 9.09
CA SER A 498 44.38 -14.89 8.44
C SER A 498 42.86 -15.09 8.45
N SER A 499 42.30 -15.65 9.53
CA SER A 499 40.86 -15.87 9.64
C SER A 499 40.29 -15.31 10.94
N GLN A 500 40.70 -14.09 11.32
CA GLN A 500 39.94 -13.30 12.29
C GLN A 500 38.75 -12.64 11.55
N GLN A 501 37.53 -12.98 11.99
CA GLN A 501 36.28 -12.75 11.26
C GLN A 501 36.02 -11.28 10.91
N GLN A 502 35.72 -11.05 9.63
CA GLN A 502 35.29 -9.77 9.11
C GLN A 502 33.75 -9.63 9.29
N ILE A 503 33.28 -8.43 9.64
CA ILE A 503 31.85 -8.06 9.65
C ILE A 503 31.16 -8.54 8.36
N SER A 504 29.94 -9.08 8.43
CA SER A 504 29.19 -9.48 7.24
C SER A 504 28.05 -8.52 6.94
N VAL A 505 28.01 -8.02 5.70
CA VAL A 505 26.93 -7.15 5.22
C VAL A 505 25.60 -7.91 5.13
N SER A 506 25.64 -9.23 4.94
CA SER A 506 24.43 -10.07 4.88
C SER A 506 23.64 -10.09 6.19
N VAL A 507 24.31 -9.92 7.33
CA VAL A 507 23.64 -9.86 8.64
C VAL A 507 22.75 -8.61 8.73
N VAL A 508 23.21 -7.48 8.19
CA VAL A 508 22.42 -6.24 8.15
C VAL A 508 21.25 -6.37 7.19
N THR A 509 21.41 -7.07 6.07
CA THR A 509 20.26 -7.36 5.18
C THR A 509 19.20 -8.23 5.88
N GLU A 510 19.62 -9.13 6.77
CA GLU A 510 18.68 -9.94 7.57
C GLU A 510 17.93 -9.08 8.60
N PHE A 511 18.62 -8.13 9.26
CA PHE A 511 17.97 -7.18 10.17
C PHE A 511 16.94 -6.32 9.45
N VAL A 512 17.27 -5.82 8.25
CA VAL A 512 16.34 -5.09 7.39
C VAL A 512 15.14 -5.95 7.01
N ARG A 513 15.35 -7.23 6.67
CA ARG A 513 14.28 -8.17 6.33
C ARG A 513 13.31 -8.39 7.50
N TRP A 514 13.81 -8.56 8.72
CA TRP A 514 12.94 -8.65 9.90
C TRP A 514 12.17 -7.37 10.16
N ASN A 515 12.82 -6.22 9.95
CA ASN A 515 12.19 -4.92 10.07
C ASN A 515 11.06 -4.77 9.04
N ASP A 516 11.29 -5.11 7.78
CA ASP A 516 10.31 -5.01 6.69
C ASP A 516 9.08 -5.91 6.94
N GLU A 517 9.31 -7.13 7.44
CA GLU A 517 8.22 -8.00 7.90
C GLU A 517 7.41 -7.38 9.05
N ALA A 518 8.08 -6.71 10.01
CA ALA A 518 7.43 -6.03 11.12
C ALA A 518 6.65 -4.79 10.66
N ILE A 519 7.18 -4.02 9.70
CA ILE A 519 6.49 -2.90 9.07
C ILE A 519 5.24 -3.38 8.33
N SER A 520 5.32 -4.50 7.61
CA SER A 520 4.17 -5.11 6.94
C SER A 520 3.05 -5.45 7.94
N ARG A 521 3.40 -6.02 9.10
CA ARG A 521 2.43 -6.25 10.20
C ARG A 521 1.89 -4.95 10.78
N CYS A 522 2.72 -3.92 10.96
CA CYS A 522 2.26 -2.61 11.42
C CYS A 522 1.21 -1.99 10.48
N THR A 523 1.43 -2.09 9.16
CA THR A 523 0.50 -1.61 8.14
C THR A 523 -0.81 -2.38 8.13
N LEU A 524 -0.76 -3.69 8.41
CA LEU A 524 -1.96 -4.52 8.53
C LEU A 524 -2.82 -4.11 9.74
N PHE A 525 -2.21 -3.87 10.91
CA PHE A 525 -2.97 -3.59 12.13
C PHE A 525 -3.39 -2.12 12.31
N SER A 526 -2.93 -1.21 11.46
CA SER A 526 -3.08 0.23 11.69
C SER A 526 -3.59 0.95 10.44
N SER A 527 -4.89 1.26 10.44
CA SER A 527 -5.54 2.00 9.35
C SER A 527 -5.30 3.52 9.44
N GLN A 528 -5.02 4.05 10.64
CA GLN A 528 -4.79 5.48 10.86
C GLN A 528 -3.32 5.86 10.65
N PRO A 529 -3.02 6.88 9.80
CA PRO A 529 -1.64 7.29 9.50
C PRO A 529 -0.80 7.69 10.72
N ALA A 530 -1.40 8.37 11.70
CA ALA A 530 -0.71 8.81 12.92
C ALA A 530 -0.23 7.62 13.77
N THR A 531 -1.12 6.67 14.03
CA THR A 531 -0.83 5.44 14.79
C THR A 531 0.17 4.55 14.04
N LEU A 532 0.02 4.44 12.72
CA LEU A 532 0.95 3.70 11.88
C LEU A 532 2.36 4.32 11.94
N ALA A 533 2.50 5.62 11.73
CA ALA A 533 3.79 6.30 11.78
C ALA A 533 4.48 6.15 13.15
N ALA A 534 3.71 6.21 14.25
CA ALA A 534 4.24 5.98 15.59
C ALA A 534 4.81 4.56 15.77
N LYS A 535 4.09 3.51 15.31
CA LYS A 535 4.56 2.12 15.37
C LYS A 535 5.75 1.87 14.44
N VAL A 536 5.69 2.38 13.20
CA VAL A 536 6.79 2.31 12.21
C VAL A 536 8.07 2.92 12.77
N ARG A 537 7.97 4.09 13.43
CA ARG A 537 9.13 4.72 14.06
C ARG A 537 9.75 3.81 15.12
N VAL A 538 8.96 3.25 16.05
CA VAL A 538 9.47 2.35 17.10
C VAL A 538 10.18 1.12 16.50
N VAL A 539 9.59 0.51 15.47
CA VAL A 539 10.18 -0.63 14.75
C VAL A 539 11.48 -0.21 14.05
N PHE A 540 11.51 0.95 13.38
CA PHE A 540 12.70 1.46 12.70
C PHE A 540 13.82 1.82 13.68
N THR A 541 13.52 2.44 14.82
CA THR A 541 14.51 2.72 15.87
C THR A 541 15.17 1.43 16.39
N CYS A 542 14.42 0.33 16.47
CA CYS A 542 15.01 -0.98 16.82
C CYS A 542 16.06 -1.45 15.79
N LEU A 543 15.79 -1.29 14.49
CA LEU A 543 16.77 -1.58 13.44
C LEU A 543 18.01 -0.69 13.56
N LEU A 544 17.81 0.61 13.78
CA LEU A 544 18.91 1.57 13.95
C LEU A 544 19.82 1.18 15.12
N ASP A 545 19.25 0.79 16.25
CA ASP A 545 20.02 0.35 17.42
C ASP A 545 20.76 -0.96 17.16
N GLN A 546 20.11 -1.95 16.53
CA GLN A 546 20.73 -3.23 16.19
C GLN A 546 21.91 -3.08 15.22
N VAL A 547 21.73 -2.29 14.16
CA VAL A 547 22.79 -2.03 13.17
C VAL A 547 23.92 -1.22 13.79
N CYS A 548 23.59 -0.18 14.57
CA CYS A 548 24.59 0.62 15.27
C CYS A 548 25.43 -0.23 16.23
N GLN A 549 24.78 -1.10 17.01
CA GLN A 549 25.48 -1.99 17.94
C GLN A 549 26.37 -2.99 17.19
N TYR A 550 25.83 -3.65 16.17
CA TYR A 550 26.58 -4.60 15.35
C TYR A 550 27.82 -3.98 14.70
N ILE A 551 27.68 -2.78 14.12
CA ILE A 551 28.79 -2.02 13.53
C ILE A 551 29.81 -1.64 14.60
N THR A 552 29.36 -1.05 15.71
CA THR A 552 30.26 -0.57 16.77
C THR A 552 31.06 -1.72 17.37
N ASP A 553 30.39 -2.83 17.74
CA ASP A 553 31.04 -4.03 18.28
C ASP A 553 32.05 -4.63 17.28
N SER A 554 31.77 -4.56 15.98
CA SER A 554 32.70 -5.05 14.95
C SER A 554 33.94 -4.18 14.78
N LEU A 555 33.77 -2.86 14.82
CA LEU A 555 34.87 -1.90 14.75
C LEU A 555 35.75 -1.99 16.00
N GLU A 556 35.14 -2.16 17.17
CA GLU A 556 35.88 -2.33 18.42
C GLU A 556 36.66 -3.64 18.43
N ARG A 557 36.05 -4.77 18.05
CA ARG A 557 36.78 -6.05 17.91
C ARG A 557 37.94 -5.96 16.92
N SER A 558 37.75 -5.31 15.77
CA SER A 558 38.84 -5.14 14.81
C SER A 558 39.92 -4.18 15.31
N ARG A 559 39.56 -3.21 16.16
CA ARG A 559 40.50 -2.29 16.81
C ARG A 559 41.34 -3.00 17.87
N ASP A 560 40.77 -3.97 18.58
CA ASP A 560 41.52 -4.76 19.56
C ASP A 560 42.68 -5.53 18.90
N SER A 561 42.51 -6.03 17.68
CA SER A 561 43.61 -6.63 16.88
C SER A 561 44.73 -5.64 16.54
N LEU A 562 44.43 -4.34 16.38
CA LEU A 562 45.46 -3.30 16.22
C LEU A 562 46.20 -3.05 17.54
N THR A 563 45.48 -3.04 18.65
CA THR A 563 46.04 -2.88 20.00
C THR A 563 46.96 -4.05 20.36
N GLU A 564 46.57 -5.28 20.04
CA GLU A 564 47.39 -6.47 20.25
C GLU A 564 48.66 -6.43 19.39
N ALA A 565 48.55 -6.02 18.12
CA ALA A 565 49.71 -5.86 17.25
C ALA A 565 50.68 -4.78 17.76
N ALA A 566 50.16 -3.68 18.32
CA ALA A 566 50.98 -2.65 18.95
C ALA A 566 51.74 -3.19 20.18
N ALA A 567 51.08 -3.98 21.03
CA ALA A 567 51.71 -4.61 22.20
C ALA A 567 52.80 -5.62 21.81
N LEU A 568 52.59 -6.41 20.75
CA LEU A 568 53.61 -7.33 20.21
C LEU A 568 54.85 -6.57 19.73
N ARG A 569 54.64 -5.44 19.07
CA ARG A 569 55.71 -4.57 18.59
C ARG A 569 56.52 -3.96 19.74
N GLU A 570 55.87 -3.50 20.82
CA GLU A 570 56.59 -3.02 22.02
C GLU A 570 57.44 -4.11 22.67
N ARG A 571 56.98 -5.36 22.64
CA ARG A 571 57.68 -6.52 23.21
C ARG A 571 58.89 -6.97 22.39
N PHE A 572 58.88 -6.79 21.07
CA PHE A 572 59.91 -7.30 20.16
C PHE A 572 60.56 -6.20 19.33
N LEU A 573 61.63 -5.60 19.87
CA LEU A 573 62.31 -4.45 19.25
C LEU A 573 63.37 -4.81 18.19
N LEU A 574 63.94 -6.03 18.21
CA LEU A 574 65.03 -6.44 17.31
C LEU A 574 64.92 -7.93 16.88
N GLY A 575 65.44 -8.24 15.70
CA GLY A 575 65.52 -9.60 15.15
C GLY A 575 64.24 -10.10 14.45
N THR A 576 64.17 -11.40 14.17
CA THR A 576 63.05 -12.03 13.42
C THR A 576 61.69 -11.85 14.08
N SER A 577 61.66 -11.67 15.40
CA SER A 577 60.42 -11.41 16.15
C SER A 577 59.84 -10.01 15.90
N ALA A 578 60.68 -9.02 15.55
CA ALA A 578 60.25 -7.68 15.20
C ALA A 578 59.57 -7.64 13.82
N GLU A 579 60.07 -8.44 12.86
CA GLU A 579 59.43 -8.55 11.54
C GLU A 579 58.08 -9.27 11.59
N ALA A 580 57.94 -10.27 12.48
CA ALA A 580 56.65 -10.91 12.73
C ALA A 580 55.63 -9.95 13.36
N ALA A 581 56.06 -9.09 14.29
CA ALA A 581 55.20 -8.06 14.88
C ALA A 581 54.77 -7.00 13.84
N ALA A 582 55.67 -6.60 12.95
CA ALA A 582 55.36 -5.70 11.84
C ALA A 582 54.33 -6.30 10.87
N ALA A 583 54.48 -7.59 10.52
CA ALA A 583 53.52 -8.31 9.68
C ALA A 583 52.14 -8.43 10.35
N ALA A 584 52.10 -8.64 11.67
CA ALA A 584 50.85 -8.63 12.43
C ALA A 584 50.17 -7.24 12.38
N GLY A 585 50.94 -6.15 12.53
CA GLY A 585 50.42 -4.79 12.39
C GLY A 585 49.87 -4.49 10.99
N GLU A 586 50.57 -4.91 9.94
CA GLU A 586 50.10 -4.76 8.54
C GLU A 586 48.80 -5.56 8.30
N SER A 587 48.71 -6.78 8.85
CA SER A 587 47.51 -7.61 8.76
C SER A 587 46.33 -7.00 9.51
N SER A 588 46.53 -6.53 10.75
CA SER A 588 45.49 -5.87 11.55
C SER A 588 45.01 -4.58 10.89
N PHE A 589 45.92 -3.79 10.31
CA PHE A 589 45.57 -2.60 9.50
C PHE A 589 44.64 -2.96 8.34
N ARG A 590 45.02 -3.97 7.54
CA ARG A 590 44.21 -4.42 6.40
C ARG A 590 42.84 -4.92 6.85
N SER A 591 42.78 -5.69 7.93
CA SER A 591 41.53 -6.19 8.51
C SER A 591 40.61 -5.06 8.95
N PHE A 592 41.17 -4.03 9.60
CA PHE A 592 40.41 -2.86 10.01
C PHE A 592 39.86 -2.06 8.81
N MET A 593 40.67 -1.86 7.77
CA MET A 593 40.23 -1.18 6.54
C MET A 593 39.04 -1.91 5.89
N VAL A 594 39.11 -3.24 5.75
CA VAL A 594 37.98 -4.03 5.23
C VAL A 594 36.74 -3.91 6.14
N THR A 595 36.93 -3.89 7.46
CA THR A 595 35.83 -3.70 8.42
C THR A 595 35.14 -2.35 8.20
N VAL A 596 35.91 -1.26 8.07
CA VAL A 596 35.36 0.09 7.80
C VAL A 596 34.56 0.11 6.49
N GLN A 597 35.09 -0.48 5.42
CA GLN A 597 34.41 -0.56 4.12
C GLN A 597 33.04 -1.26 4.23
N ARG A 598 33.00 -2.38 4.94
CA ARG A 598 31.76 -3.15 5.15
C ARG A 598 30.78 -2.43 6.06
N CYS A 599 31.26 -1.70 7.07
CA CYS A 599 30.41 -0.81 7.88
C CYS A 599 29.75 0.27 7.01
N GLY A 600 30.50 0.90 6.09
CA GLY A 600 29.94 1.85 5.13
C GLY A 600 28.85 1.24 4.24
N SER A 601 29.07 0.02 3.76
CA SER A 601 28.06 -0.74 3.00
C SER A 601 26.79 -1.02 3.82
N SER A 602 26.94 -1.40 5.09
CA SER A 602 25.83 -1.61 6.02
C SER A 602 25.01 -0.34 6.26
N VAL A 603 25.67 0.82 6.43
CA VAL A 603 24.98 2.11 6.57
C VAL A 603 24.21 2.46 5.29
N ALA A 604 24.80 2.25 4.12
CA ALA A 604 24.14 2.51 2.83
C ALA A 604 22.87 1.65 2.65
N ILE A 605 22.89 0.38 3.09
CA ILE A 605 21.70 -0.49 3.06
C ILE A 605 20.56 0.09 3.91
N VAL A 606 20.86 0.56 5.13
CA VAL A 606 19.84 1.16 6.02
C VAL A 606 19.30 2.46 5.45
N GLN A 607 20.16 3.32 4.89
CA GLN A 607 19.74 4.56 4.25
C GLN A 607 18.83 4.30 3.04
N GLN A 608 19.18 3.30 2.22
CA GLN A 608 18.39 2.90 1.06
C GLN A 608 17.03 2.32 1.48
N TYR A 609 17.00 1.49 2.51
CA TYR A 609 15.75 0.97 3.08
C TYR A 609 14.87 2.08 3.64
N PHE A 610 15.46 3.06 4.35
CA PHE A 610 14.73 4.22 4.85
C PHE A 610 14.08 5.01 3.71
N ALA A 611 14.84 5.33 2.67
CA ALA A 611 14.36 6.10 1.52
C ALA A 611 13.24 5.38 0.74
N ASN A 612 13.37 4.06 0.55
CA ASN A 612 12.44 3.30 -0.29
C ASN A 612 11.15 2.89 0.43
N SER A 613 11.26 2.47 1.69
CA SER A 613 10.15 1.84 2.42
C SER A 613 9.64 2.74 3.54
N ILE A 614 10.51 3.16 4.46
CA ILE A 614 10.10 3.84 5.71
C ILE A 614 9.59 5.26 5.45
N SER A 615 10.30 6.04 4.64
CA SER A 615 10.02 7.46 4.41
C SER A 615 8.55 7.70 4.00
N ARG A 616 8.03 6.87 3.08
CA ARG A 616 6.65 6.97 2.59
C ARG A 616 5.59 6.79 3.68
N LEU A 617 5.87 5.97 4.69
CA LEU A 617 4.94 5.71 5.79
C LEU A 617 4.98 6.82 6.85
N LEU A 618 6.04 7.65 6.88
CA LEU A 618 6.21 8.73 7.84
C LEU A 618 5.80 10.11 7.30
N LEU A 619 5.89 10.32 5.98
CA LEU A 619 5.53 11.58 5.32
C LEU A 619 4.10 12.10 5.60
N PRO A 620 3.06 11.25 5.77
CA PRO A 620 1.71 11.74 6.07
C PRO A 620 1.55 12.43 7.44
N VAL A 621 2.55 12.35 8.32
CA VAL A 621 2.48 12.90 9.68
C VAL A 621 3.58 13.94 9.88
N ASP A 622 3.17 15.18 10.15
CA ASP A 622 4.08 16.32 10.27
C ASP A 622 5.16 16.10 11.32
N GLY A 623 6.41 16.40 10.94
CA GLY A 623 7.59 16.30 11.81
C GLY A 623 8.10 14.88 12.07
N VAL A 624 7.32 13.82 11.83
CA VAL A 624 7.75 12.45 12.14
C VAL A 624 8.89 11.98 11.23
N HIS A 625 8.82 12.28 9.93
CA HIS A 625 9.91 11.98 9.01
C HIS A 625 11.22 12.64 9.43
N ALA A 626 11.18 13.94 9.78
CA ALA A 626 12.35 14.70 10.21
C ALA A 626 12.96 14.13 11.50
N ALA A 627 12.11 13.80 12.49
CA ALA A 627 12.54 13.14 13.72
C ALA A 627 13.24 11.79 13.46
N SER A 628 12.69 10.96 12.56
CA SER A 628 13.33 9.69 12.21
C SER A 628 14.65 9.85 11.44
N CYS A 629 14.80 10.91 10.63
CA CYS A 629 16.10 11.26 10.05
C CYS A 629 17.12 11.65 11.12
N GLU A 630 16.72 12.41 12.14
CA GLU A 630 17.58 12.79 13.26
C GLU A 630 17.98 11.58 14.11
N GLU A 631 17.04 10.66 14.39
CA GLU A 631 17.32 9.39 15.07
C GLU A 631 18.33 8.54 14.27
N MET A 632 18.15 8.42 12.95
CA MET A 632 19.09 7.73 12.08
C MET A 632 20.47 8.38 12.11
N SER A 633 20.54 9.72 11.98
CA SER A 633 21.81 10.45 12.07
C SER A 633 22.51 10.22 13.41
N THR A 634 21.76 10.25 14.53
CA THR A 634 22.29 10.04 15.87
C THR A 634 22.84 8.62 16.04
N ALA A 635 22.12 7.61 15.52
CA ALA A 635 22.58 6.23 15.54
C ALA A 635 23.87 6.06 14.73
N MET A 636 23.97 6.66 13.54
CA MET A 636 25.17 6.56 12.70
C MET A 636 26.39 7.31 13.28
N SER A 637 26.19 8.46 13.94
CA SER A 637 27.28 9.20 14.61
C SER A 637 28.05 8.36 15.64
N ARG A 638 27.38 7.43 16.34
CA ARG A 638 28.03 6.51 17.28
C ARG A 638 29.01 5.56 16.56
N ALA A 639 28.57 4.98 15.44
CA ALA A 639 29.39 4.12 14.61
C ALA A 639 30.58 4.89 13.99
N GLU A 640 30.34 6.11 13.51
CA GLU A 640 31.37 7.01 12.97
C GLU A 640 32.46 7.32 14.00
N ALA A 641 32.08 7.59 15.26
CA ALA A 641 33.05 7.84 16.32
C ALA A 641 33.95 6.62 16.61
N SER A 642 33.41 5.40 16.50
CA SER A 642 34.20 4.17 16.65
C SER A 642 35.17 3.97 15.47
N ALA A 643 34.68 4.19 14.24
CA ALA A 643 35.50 4.12 13.03
C ALA A 643 36.65 5.14 13.06
N TYR A 644 36.36 6.38 13.47
CA TYR A 644 37.36 7.44 13.61
C TYR A 644 38.50 7.05 14.55
N LYS A 645 38.18 6.53 15.75
CA LYS A 645 39.18 6.07 16.71
C LYS A 645 40.09 4.98 16.12
N GLY A 646 39.52 4.00 15.44
CA GLY A 646 40.32 2.94 14.83
C GLY A 646 41.13 3.40 13.61
N LEU A 647 40.65 4.36 12.82
CA LEU A 647 41.43 4.99 11.74
C LEU A 647 42.64 5.78 12.28
N GLN A 648 42.49 6.46 13.42
CA GLN A 648 43.62 7.10 14.10
C GLN A 648 44.66 6.08 14.53
N GLN A 649 44.24 4.96 15.14
CA GLN A 649 45.13 3.88 15.55
C GLN A 649 45.79 3.17 14.36
N CYS A 650 45.12 3.10 13.20
CA CYS A 650 45.72 2.64 11.96
C CYS A 650 46.89 3.54 11.53
N ILE A 651 46.72 4.87 11.57
CA ILE A 651 47.79 5.82 11.25
C ILE A 651 48.95 5.66 12.24
N GLU A 652 48.67 5.48 13.52
CA GLU A 652 49.70 5.22 14.54
C GLU A 652 50.47 3.93 14.25
N THR A 653 49.77 2.85 13.90
CA THR A 653 50.37 1.56 13.53
C THR A 653 51.32 1.71 12.35
N VAL A 654 50.88 2.42 11.30
CA VAL A 654 51.68 2.68 10.09
C VAL A 654 52.91 3.54 10.41
N MET A 655 52.71 4.65 11.12
CA MET A 655 53.80 5.57 11.47
C MET A 655 54.84 4.93 12.37
N ALA A 656 54.39 4.11 13.32
CA ALA A 656 55.28 3.36 14.16
C ALA A 656 56.16 2.45 13.28
N GLU A 657 55.62 1.71 12.31
CA GLU A 657 56.42 0.82 11.47
C GLU A 657 57.40 1.58 10.57
N VAL A 658 56.99 2.73 10.03
CA VAL A 658 57.88 3.66 9.33
C VAL A 658 59.07 4.07 10.21
N GLU A 659 58.82 4.50 11.45
CA GLU A 659 59.87 4.91 12.39
C GLU A 659 60.83 3.76 12.73
N ARG A 660 60.31 2.53 12.84
CA ARG A 660 61.11 1.33 13.07
C ARG A 660 62.01 1.03 11.87
N LEU A 661 61.48 1.05 10.65
CA LEU A 661 62.24 0.83 9.42
C LEU A 661 63.32 1.89 9.23
N LEU A 662 62.98 3.16 9.41
CA LEU A 662 63.95 4.26 9.35
C LEU A 662 65.07 4.09 10.39
N SER A 663 64.74 3.73 11.63
CA SER A 663 65.74 3.56 12.69
C SER A 663 66.61 2.32 12.52
N ALA A 664 66.08 1.25 11.95
CA ALA A 664 66.80 -0.02 11.76
C ALA A 664 67.71 -0.01 10.51
N GLU A 665 67.30 0.67 9.44
CA GLU A 665 67.92 0.56 8.12
C GLU A 665 68.76 1.77 7.73
N GLN A 666 68.48 2.95 8.28
CA GLN A 666 69.17 4.18 7.91
C GLN A 666 70.45 4.35 8.74
N LYS A 667 71.60 4.37 8.08
CA LYS A 667 72.92 4.48 8.72
C LYS A 667 73.48 5.90 8.58
N ALA A 668 74.33 6.31 9.52
CA ALA A 668 75.01 7.60 9.43
C ALA A 668 75.94 7.70 8.20
N THR A 669 76.48 6.57 7.75
CA THR A 669 77.32 6.46 6.55
C THR A 669 76.55 6.78 5.27
N ASP A 670 75.22 6.64 5.27
CA ASP A 670 74.37 6.93 4.11
C ASP A 670 74.32 8.44 3.80
N TYR A 671 74.60 9.28 4.80
CA TYR A 671 74.61 10.75 4.67
C TYR A 671 76.03 11.35 4.77
N ARG A 672 77.04 10.51 5.07
CA ARG A 672 78.44 10.91 5.26
C ARG A 672 79.39 9.76 4.88
N SER A 673 80.06 9.85 3.72
CA SER A 673 81.18 8.95 3.41
C SER A 673 82.39 9.27 4.30
N PRO A 674 83.07 8.27 4.89
CA PRO A 674 84.34 8.48 5.59
C PRO A 674 85.52 8.80 4.65
N ASP A 675 85.34 8.62 3.33
CA ASP A 675 86.37 8.84 2.31
C ASP A 675 85.90 9.93 1.31
N ASP A 676 86.54 11.11 1.35
CA ASP A 676 86.17 12.32 0.56
C ASP A 676 86.47 12.19 -0.95
N GLY A 677 86.99 11.03 -1.40
CA GLY A 677 87.44 10.77 -2.77
C GLY A 677 86.52 9.93 -3.66
N PHE A 678 85.44 9.34 -3.12
CA PHE A 678 84.50 8.54 -3.93
C PHE A 678 83.34 9.38 -4.47
N VAL A 679 82.91 9.08 -5.70
CA VAL A 679 81.70 9.66 -6.33
C VAL A 679 80.49 9.34 -5.44
N PRO A 680 79.62 10.32 -5.13
CA PRO A 680 78.41 10.07 -4.36
C PRO A 680 77.54 8.98 -5.00
N ASP A 681 77.15 7.94 -4.25
CA ASP A 681 76.14 6.99 -4.71
C ASP A 681 74.77 7.69 -4.65
N HIS A 682 74.13 7.83 -5.81
CA HIS A 682 72.83 8.50 -5.98
C HIS A 682 71.63 7.56 -5.87
N ARG A 683 71.85 6.29 -5.51
CA ARG A 683 70.76 5.32 -5.34
C ARG A 683 69.92 5.62 -4.08
N PRO A 684 68.61 5.29 -4.09
CA PRO A 684 67.81 5.34 -2.87
C PRO A 684 68.41 4.48 -1.77
N THR A 685 68.38 4.96 -0.53
CA THR A 685 68.86 4.18 0.62
C THR A 685 67.99 2.94 0.83
N ASN A 686 68.53 1.92 1.51
CA ASN A 686 67.75 0.73 1.84
C ASN A 686 66.51 1.08 2.68
N ALA A 687 66.65 2.04 3.61
CA ALA A 687 65.53 2.54 4.39
C ALA A 687 64.44 3.18 3.51
N CYS A 688 64.83 3.98 2.50
CA CYS A 688 63.90 4.55 1.52
C CYS A 688 63.07 3.45 0.84
N THR A 689 63.78 2.46 0.30
CA THR A 689 63.17 1.37 -0.48
C THR A 689 62.22 0.55 0.38
N ARG A 690 62.60 0.21 1.62
CA ARG A 690 61.74 -0.53 2.55
C ARG A 690 60.51 0.27 3.00
N VAL A 691 60.67 1.57 3.30
CA VAL A 691 59.57 2.45 3.72
C VAL A 691 58.58 2.64 2.57
N VAL A 692 59.05 2.94 1.36
CA VAL A 692 58.19 3.09 0.17
C VAL A 692 57.43 1.79 -0.08
N ALA A 693 58.11 0.64 -0.09
CA ALA A 693 57.46 -0.64 -0.32
C ALA A 693 56.39 -0.98 0.73
N TYR A 694 56.61 -0.61 2.00
CA TYR A 694 55.61 -0.77 3.06
C TYR A 694 54.41 0.15 2.86
N LEU A 695 54.66 1.45 2.65
CA LEU A 695 53.60 2.44 2.41
C LEU A 695 52.76 2.09 1.18
N SER A 696 53.36 1.55 0.11
CA SER A 696 52.61 1.09 -1.07
C SER A 696 51.54 0.07 -0.71
N ARG A 697 51.87 -0.93 0.12
CA ARG A 697 50.92 -1.99 0.52
C ARG A 697 49.83 -1.47 1.46
N VAL A 698 50.19 -0.56 2.36
CA VAL A 698 49.24 0.11 3.27
C VAL A 698 48.28 1.00 2.48
N LEU A 699 48.79 1.80 1.55
CA LEU A 699 48.00 2.71 0.72
C LEU A 699 47.08 1.95 -0.22
N GLU A 700 47.52 0.82 -0.78
CA GLU A 700 46.66 -0.07 -1.58
C GLU A 700 45.41 -0.47 -0.79
N ALA A 701 45.58 -0.97 0.44
CA ALA A 701 44.46 -1.36 1.30
C ALA A 701 43.57 -0.16 1.70
N ALA A 702 44.16 1.01 1.99
CA ALA A 702 43.39 2.21 2.29
C ALA A 702 42.58 2.71 1.07
N PHE A 703 43.16 2.63 -0.13
CA PHE A 703 42.53 3.06 -1.37
C PHE A 703 41.36 2.19 -1.80
N THR A 704 41.39 0.90 -1.48
CA THR A 704 40.30 -0.03 -1.78
C THR A 704 39.15 0.05 -0.78
N SER A 705 39.40 0.58 0.42
CA SER A 705 38.44 0.53 1.53
C SER A 705 37.83 1.87 1.91
N LEU A 706 38.51 2.99 1.61
CA LEU A 706 38.03 4.34 1.87
C LEU A 706 37.66 5.04 0.56
N GLU A 707 36.57 5.80 0.58
CA GLU A 707 36.05 6.54 -0.57
C GLU A 707 35.80 8.01 -0.24
N GLY A 708 35.72 8.85 -1.29
CA GLY A 708 35.36 10.26 -1.20
C GLY A 708 36.18 11.08 -0.21
N LEU A 709 35.50 11.91 0.58
CA LEU A 709 36.13 12.81 1.57
C LEU A 709 36.83 12.05 2.70
N ASN A 710 36.36 10.86 3.06
CA ASN A 710 36.99 10.04 4.11
C ASN A 710 38.38 9.57 3.68
N LYS A 711 38.52 9.15 2.42
CA LYS A 711 39.82 8.82 1.83
C LYS A 711 40.75 10.03 1.81
N GLN A 712 40.28 11.19 1.37
CA GLN A 712 41.09 12.41 1.34
C GLN A 712 41.57 12.81 2.74
N ALA A 713 40.67 12.80 3.74
CA ALA A 713 41.01 13.16 5.11
C ALA A 713 42.04 12.21 5.72
N PHE A 714 41.86 10.90 5.53
CA PHE A 714 42.79 9.88 6.02
C PHE A 714 44.19 10.05 5.42
N LEU A 715 44.29 10.22 4.10
CA LEU A 715 45.57 10.38 3.40
C LEU A 715 46.26 11.68 3.78
N THR A 716 45.51 12.77 3.96
CA THR A 716 46.04 14.05 4.39
C THR A 716 46.67 13.93 5.78
N GLU A 717 45.97 13.32 6.73
CA GLU A 717 46.49 13.13 8.08
C GLU A 717 47.71 12.18 8.09
N LEU A 718 47.63 11.04 7.41
CA LEU A 718 48.74 10.10 7.28
C LEU A 718 49.97 10.80 6.67
N GLY A 719 49.77 11.54 5.59
CA GLY A 719 50.82 12.27 4.89
C GLY A 719 51.47 13.37 5.75
N ASN A 720 50.67 14.12 6.51
CA ASN A 720 51.16 15.13 7.46
C ASN A 720 52.02 14.49 8.56
N ARG A 721 51.55 13.39 9.16
CA ARG A 721 52.31 12.66 10.19
C ARG A 721 53.59 12.06 9.61
N PHE A 722 53.51 11.53 8.40
CA PHE A 722 54.65 10.96 7.71
C PHE A 722 55.72 12.01 7.40
N HIS A 723 55.32 13.18 6.86
CA HIS A 723 56.22 14.31 6.63
C HIS A 723 56.92 14.75 7.92
N LYS A 724 56.15 14.94 9.01
CA LYS A 724 56.71 15.31 10.32
C LYS A 724 57.67 14.26 10.86
N GLY A 725 57.32 12.98 10.73
CA GLY A 725 58.16 11.85 11.12
C GLY A 725 59.50 11.81 10.36
N LEU A 726 59.47 12.02 9.04
CA LEU A 726 60.67 12.11 8.21
C LEU A 726 61.57 13.28 8.62
N VAL A 727 61.00 14.48 8.81
CA VAL A 727 61.77 15.66 9.23
C VAL A 727 62.46 15.41 10.57
N ASN A 728 61.73 14.87 11.55
CA ASN A 728 62.28 14.52 12.86
C ASN A 728 63.38 13.45 12.77
N HIS A 729 63.26 12.49 11.85
CA HIS A 729 64.29 11.47 11.62
C HIS A 729 65.55 12.10 11.00
N TRP A 730 65.41 12.94 9.97
CA TRP A 730 66.54 13.59 9.30
C TRP A 730 67.32 14.54 10.21
N GLN A 731 66.65 15.23 11.14
CA GLN A 731 67.31 16.09 12.13
C GLN A 731 68.30 15.34 13.03
N LYS A 732 68.24 14.00 13.09
CA LYS A 732 69.19 13.17 13.86
C LYS A 732 70.53 12.95 13.13
N PHE A 733 70.65 13.34 11.86
CA PHE A 733 71.85 13.10 11.05
C PHE A 733 72.57 14.39 10.67
N THR A 734 73.88 14.28 10.45
CA THR A 734 74.72 15.36 9.90
C THR A 734 75.01 15.09 8.44
N PHE A 735 74.78 16.07 7.58
CA PHE A 735 74.89 15.93 6.12
C PHE A 735 76.20 16.53 5.60
N ASN A 736 76.88 15.84 4.68
CA ASN A 736 77.99 16.44 3.91
C ASN A 736 77.41 17.25 2.73
N PRO A 737 77.85 18.51 2.47
CA PRO A 737 77.37 19.34 1.36
C PRO A 737 77.36 18.66 -0.02
N ARG A 738 78.29 17.71 -0.26
CA ARG A 738 78.36 16.95 -1.53
C ARG A 738 77.26 15.89 -1.68
N TYR A 739 76.62 15.49 -0.58
CA TYR A 739 75.53 14.50 -0.51
C TYR A 739 74.16 15.17 -0.29
N PHE A 740 74.10 16.52 -0.29
CA PHE A 740 72.88 17.31 -0.14
C PHE A 740 71.99 17.30 -1.40
N LEU A 741 71.98 16.18 -2.14
CA LEU A 741 70.92 15.87 -3.08
C LEU A 741 69.89 14.96 -2.39
N ILE A 742 69.27 15.51 -1.34
CA ILE A 742 68.01 15.06 -0.75
C ILE A 742 66.88 14.96 -1.81
N TYR A 743 67.13 15.49 -3.00
CA TYR A 743 66.29 15.43 -4.19
C TYR A 743 65.84 14.02 -4.61
N PHE A 744 66.57 12.94 -4.30
CA PHE A 744 66.15 11.59 -4.74
C PHE A 744 65.15 10.90 -3.80
N PHE A 745 65.26 11.15 -2.49
CA PHE A 745 64.30 10.66 -1.49
C PHE A 745 62.97 11.43 -1.61
N ILE A 746 63.05 12.75 -1.79
CA ILE A 746 61.88 13.60 -2.05
C ILE A 746 61.33 13.37 -3.47
N GLY A 747 62.18 13.11 -4.46
CA GLY A 747 61.77 12.89 -5.86
C GLY A 747 60.99 11.60 -6.08
N ASN A 748 61.41 10.49 -5.48
CA ASN A 748 60.62 9.23 -5.53
C ASN A 748 59.34 9.33 -4.71
N MET A 749 59.31 10.11 -3.63
CA MET A 749 58.08 10.33 -2.85
C MET A 749 57.14 11.36 -3.49
N ARG A 750 57.63 12.34 -4.26
CA ARG A 750 56.80 13.30 -5.01
C ARG A 750 55.96 12.65 -6.12
N LEU A 751 56.35 11.48 -6.61
CA LEU A 751 55.56 10.70 -7.56
C LEU A 751 54.39 9.95 -6.90
N TRP A 752 54.33 9.93 -5.57
CA TRP A 752 53.33 9.23 -4.76
C TRP A 752 52.29 10.15 -4.11
N TRP A 753 52.49 11.47 -4.15
CA TRP A 753 51.59 12.48 -3.58
C TRP A 753 50.58 13.01 -4.59
#